data_AF-A0A3P9I3T2-F1
#
_entry.id   AF-A0A3P9I3T2-F1
#
_cell.length_a   1.000
_cell.length_b   1.000
_cell.length_c   1.000
_cell.angle_alpha   90.00
_cell.angle_beta   90.00
_cell.angle_gamma   90.00
#
_symmetry.space_group_name_H-M   'P 1'
#
loop_
_entity.id
_entity.type
_entity.pdbx_description
1 polymer ?
#
loop_
_entity_poly.entity_id
_entity_poly.type
_entity_poly.pdbx_seq_one_letter_code
_entity_poly.pdbx_strand_id
1 'polypeptide(L)'
;MIPITELRYFADTQPAYRILKPWWDVFTDYISIIMLMIAVFGGTLQVTQDKMICLPCKWIVNKQCKIMPLPNTTAPYAPEPKGIQYDLDRHQYNYVDAVCYENKLHWFAKYFPYLVLLHTLIFLACSNFWFKFPRTSSKLEHFVSILLKCFDSPWTTRALSETVVEESDPKPVGKMNGSTDKKTSSVSEDVEASVPMLQRTKSRIEQGIVDRSDTGVLDKKEGEQAKALFEKVKKFRIHVEEGDIVYRLYIRQTIIKVIKFILIISYTAYYVQHIRFNVDCAVNIEKLTGYSMFHCAHPLATLFRILACFYISLVVVYGLICMYTLCWMLSRSLKRYSFESIREESSYSDIPDLKNDFAFMLHMIDQYDPLYSKRFAVFLSEVSENKLRQLNLNNEWTLEKLRQRITKNSQDKLELHLFMLSGIPDTVFDLIELEVLKLELIADVTIPPIIAQLSSLKEMWLYHTPAKIEAPALAFLRENLKSLHIKFTDIKEIPLWIYSLKNLRELHLTGNLSADNNRFIVIDGLRELKSLKVLRLKSNLTKLPQVVTDVGVHLQKLSINNEGTKLMVLNSLKKMVNLTELELVRCDLERIPHSIFSLHNLQEIDLKDNNLKTIEEIISFQHLHRLVCLKLWYNQIAYIPIQIGTLTNLERLYLNRNKIEKIPSQLFFCRKLRFLDLSHNNLTSIHPDVGFLQNLQYLAVTANRIETLPPELFQCKKLRTLNLGNNCLQTLPSRFGELTGLTQLELRGNRLECLPVELGECRLLKRSGLVVEEDLFNTLPSEVKEQLWRADKEQA
;
A
#
# COMPACT_ATOMS: atom_id res chain seq x y z
N MET A 1 64.05 -2.04 -8.18
CA MET A 1 63.48 -0.68 -8.13
C MET A 1 61.97 -0.86 -8.23
N ILE A 2 61.19 -0.51 -7.20
CA ILE A 2 59.73 -0.73 -7.20
C ILE A 2 59.10 0.49 -7.89
N PRO A 3 58.44 0.34 -9.05
CA PRO A 3 57.79 1.47 -9.71
C PRO A 3 56.56 1.90 -8.90
N ILE A 4 56.34 3.21 -8.81
CA ILE A 4 55.20 3.81 -8.08
C ILE A 4 53.85 3.29 -8.63
N THR A 5 53.82 2.84 -9.87
CA THR A 5 52.65 2.26 -10.53
C THR A 5 52.17 0.95 -9.90
N GLU A 6 53.06 0.10 -9.36
CA GLU A 6 52.65 -1.13 -8.68
C GLU A 6 51.98 -0.86 -7.32
N LEU A 7 52.36 0.24 -6.67
CA LEU A 7 51.78 0.67 -5.40
C LEU A 7 50.44 1.42 -5.58
N ARG A 8 50.12 1.84 -6.81
CA ARG A 8 48.85 2.49 -7.15
C ARG A 8 47.65 1.56 -6.98
N TYR A 9 47.85 0.24 -7.09
CA TYR A 9 46.82 -0.78 -6.87
C TYR A 9 46.21 -0.73 -5.45
N PHE A 10 46.96 -0.23 -4.46
CA PHE A 10 46.45 -0.05 -3.10
C PHE A 10 45.56 1.20 -2.94
N ALA A 11 45.63 2.14 -3.88
CA ALA A 11 44.86 3.38 -3.90
C ALA A 11 43.63 3.32 -4.83
N ASP A 12 43.59 2.39 -5.79
CA ASP A 12 42.44 2.24 -6.69
C ASP A 12 41.22 1.66 -5.96
N THR A 13 40.29 2.54 -5.64
CA THR A 13 38.91 2.21 -5.25
C THR A 13 38.00 2.24 -6.48
N GLN A 14 36.98 1.39 -6.53
CA GLN A 14 35.97 1.44 -7.62
C GLN A 14 35.43 2.87 -7.81
N PRO A 15 35.21 3.32 -9.06
CA PRO A 15 34.80 4.70 -9.34
C PRO A 15 33.45 5.07 -8.71
N ALA A 16 32.56 4.09 -8.50
CA ALA A 16 31.26 4.27 -7.86
C ALA A 16 31.36 4.70 -6.39
N TYR A 17 32.46 4.38 -5.69
CA TYR A 17 32.65 4.77 -4.28
C TYR A 17 33.08 6.21 -4.07
N ARG A 18 33.32 6.98 -5.14
CA ARG A 18 33.66 8.41 -5.03
C ARG A 18 32.61 9.21 -4.27
N ILE A 19 31.33 8.83 -4.40
CA ILE A 19 30.19 9.48 -3.73
C ILE A 19 30.25 9.31 -2.20
N LEU A 20 30.96 8.29 -1.71
CA LEU A 20 31.15 8.01 -0.29
C LEU A 20 32.44 8.60 0.29
N LYS A 21 33.24 9.34 -0.50
CA LYS A 21 34.49 9.99 -0.07
C LYS A 21 34.27 11.50 0.07
N PRO A 22 34.11 12.02 1.30
CA PRO A 22 34.10 13.45 1.54
C PRO A 22 35.49 14.06 1.27
N TRP A 23 35.56 15.39 1.28
CA TRP A 23 36.80 16.11 0.97
C TRP A 23 37.99 15.65 1.83
N TRP A 24 37.81 15.35 3.12
CA TRP A 24 38.91 14.92 3.98
C TRP A 24 39.56 13.61 3.51
N ASP A 25 38.77 12.63 3.09
CA ASP A 25 39.30 11.35 2.61
C ASP A 25 40.08 11.54 1.31
N VAL A 26 39.54 12.36 0.40
CA VAL A 26 40.22 12.74 -0.85
C VAL A 26 41.58 13.40 -0.57
N PHE A 27 41.65 14.34 0.36
CA PHE A 27 42.92 14.96 0.76
C PHE A 27 43.89 13.95 1.39
N THR A 28 43.41 13.04 2.24
CA THR A 28 44.28 12.01 2.85
C THR A 28 44.86 11.05 1.83
N ASP A 29 44.13 10.73 0.76
CA ASP A 29 44.63 9.89 -0.34
C ASP A 29 45.79 10.58 -1.08
N TYR A 30 45.62 11.86 -1.44
CA TYR A 30 46.69 12.63 -2.11
C TYR A 30 47.93 12.82 -1.24
N ILE A 31 47.76 13.14 0.06
CA ILE A 31 48.89 13.28 0.99
C ILE A 31 49.63 11.95 1.12
N SER A 32 48.92 10.82 1.18
CA SER A 32 49.52 9.48 1.24
C SER A 32 50.34 9.17 -0.03
N ILE A 33 49.88 9.59 -1.20
CA ILE A 33 50.65 9.45 -2.46
C ILE A 33 51.95 10.27 -2.40
N ILE A 34 51.91 11.50 -1.91
CA ILE A 34 53.12 12.34 -1.77
C ILE A 34 54.09 11.72 -0.76
N MET A 35 53.59 11.21 0.37
CA MET A 35 54.43 10.50 1.36
C MET A 35 55.08 9.25 0.75
N LEU A 36 54.37 8.54 -0.12
CA LEU A 36 54.90 7.39 -0.85
C LEU A 36 56.02 7.79 -1.81
N MET A 37 55.84 8.90 -2.54
CA MET A 37 56.86 9.43 -3.44
C MET A 37 58.16 9.76 -2.69
N ILE A 38 58.06 10.39 -1.51
CA ILE A 38 59.22 10.67 -0.64
C ILE A 38 59.91 9.36 -0.22
N ALA A 39 59.14 8.36 0.17
CA ALA A 39 59.66 7.06 0.60
C ALA A 39 60.46 6.37 -0.53
N VAL A 40 59.88 6.31 -1.73
CA VAL A 40 60.48 5.67 -2.90
C VAL A 40 61.70 6.45 -3.38
N PHE A 41 61.63 7.78 -3.40
CA PHE A 41 62.75 8.64 -3.77
C PHE A 41 63.91 8.49 -2.78
N GLY A 42 63.66 8.63 -1.48
CA GLY A 42 64.66 8.45 -0.43
C GLY A 42 65.25 7.04 -0.42
N GLY A 43 64.43 6.00 -0.63
CA GLY A 43 64.89 4.61 -0.69
C GLY A 43 65.78 4.33 -1.89
N THR A 44 65.45 4.93 -3.05
CA THR A 44 66.28 4.81 -4.26
C THR A 44 67.65 5.44 -4.04
N LEU A 45 67.70 6.64 -3.47
CA LEU A 45 68.96 7.32 -3.16
C LEU A 45 69.79 6.53 -2.15
N GLN A 46 69.14 5.96 -1.12
CA GLN A 46 69.81 5.18 -0.09
C GLN A 46 70.46 3.89 -0.61
N VAL A 47 69.92 3.30 -1.67
CA VAL A 47 70.43 2.06 -2.27
C VAL A 47 71.50 2.33 -3.33
N THR A 48 71.39 3.43 -4.07
CA THR A 48 72.21 3.70 -5.27
C THR A 48 73.43 4.58 -5.04
N GLN A 49 73.42 5.46 -4.04
CA GLN A 49 74.52 6.40 -3.77
C GLN A 49 75.50 5.87 -2.73
N ASP A 50 76.75 6.33 -2.81
CA ASP A 50 77.79 6.00 -1.82
C ASP A 50 77.40 6.52 -0.43
N LYS A 51 77.43 5.59 0.54
CA LYS A 51 76.73 5.74 1.81
C LYS A 51 77.51 6.54 2.85
N MET A 52 78.84 6.52 2.82
CA MET A 52 79.70 7.24 3.76
C MET A 52 81.13 7.28 3.26
N ILE A 53 81.86 8.37 3.57
CA ILE A 53 83.29 8.51 3.25
C ILE A 53 84.03 8.84 4.53
N CYS A 54 85.01 8.02 4.91
CA CYS A 54 85.77 8.13 6.15
C CYS A 54 87.26 8.34 5.87
N LEU A 55 87.85 9.30 6.56
CA LEU A 55 89.29 9.54 6.53
C LEU A 55 89.89 9.35 7.93
N PRO A 56 91.08 8.72 8.06
CA PRO A 56 91.76 8.57 9.35
C PRO A 56 92.20 9.91 9.91
N CYS A 57 92.21 10.02 11.24
CA CYS A 57 92.70 11.21 11.93
C CYS A 57 94.03 10.93 12.64
N LYS A 58 95.07 11.72 12.32
CA LYS A 58 96.38 11.63 13.00
C LYS A 58 96.40 12.30 14.38
N TRP A 59 95.61 13.35 14.57
CA TRP A 59 95.65 14.20 15.76
C TRP A 59 94.41 13.98 16.64
N ILE A 60 94.58 13.15 17.68
CA ILE A 60 93.48 12.74 18.56
C ILE A 60 93.65 13.41 19.92
N VAL A 61 92.71 14.28 20.31
CA VAL A 61 92.67 14.89 21.65
C VAL A 61 91.28 14.69 22.22
N ASN A 62 91.15 14.10 23.42
CA ASN A 62 89.88 13.81 24.08
C ASN A 62 88.88 13.02 23.18
N LYS A 63 89.36 12.02 22.44
CA LYS A 63 88.55 11.20 21.51
C LYS A 63 87.87 11.98 20.37
N GLN A 64 88.32 13.20 20.07
CA GLN A 64 87.88 14.00 18.92
C GLN A 64 89.05 14.30 18.00
N CYS A 65 88.77 14.33 16.69
CA CYS A 65 89.76 14.71 15.68
C CYS A 65 89.93 16.22 15.74
N LYS A 66 91.14 16.69 16.07
CA LYS A 66 91.44 18.12 16.02
C LYS A 66 92.31 18.43 14.82
N ILE A 67 92.07 19.58 14.21
CA ILE A 67 92.95 20.14 13.21
C ILE A 67 94.28 20.51 13.91
N MET A 68 95.40 20.27 13.24
CA MET A 68 96.73 20.66 13.72
C MET A 68 96.68 22.10 14.27
N PRO A 69 97.15 22.38 15.49
CA PRO A 69 97.23 23.76 15.96
C PRO A 69 98.15 24.51 15.01
N LEU A 70 97.62 25.54 14.33
CA LEU A 70 98.43 26.45 13.53
C LEU A 70 99.52 27.02 14.46
N PRO A 71 100.81 26.99 14.09
CA PRO A 71 101.82 27.66 14.88
C PRO A 71 101.48 29.16 14.96
N ASN A 72 101.35 29.68 16.18
CA ASN A 72 101.29 31.12 16.45
C ASN A 72 102.61 31.76 16.00
N THR A 73 102.68 32.23 14.77
CA THR A 73 103.84 33.01 14.31
C THR A 73 103.41 34.00 13.24
N THR A 74 103.41 35.27 13.63
CA THR A 74 103.87 36.38 12.80
C THR A 74 105.23 36.00 12.19
N ALA A 75 105.23 35.43 10.98
CA ALA A 75 106.44 35.17 10.19
C ALA A 75 106.10 35.36 8.69
N PRO A 76 106.92 36.07 7.88
CA PRO A 76 106.55 36.46 6.51
C PRO A 76 106.64 35.34 5.45
N TYR A 77 106.90 34.09 5.83
CA TYR A 77 107.01 32.96 4.88
C TYR A 77 106.44 31.69 5.52
N ALA A 78 105.16 31.41 5.27
CA ALA A 78 104.59 30.10 5.51
C ALA A 78 104.90 29.20 4.30
N PRO A 79 105.43 27.97 4.47
CA PRO A 79 105.61 27.04 3.37
C PRO A 79 104.26 26.62 2.78
N GLU A 80 104.21 26.40 1.46
CA GLU A 80 103.01 25.91 0.77
C GLU A 80 102.49 24.62 1.43
N PRO A 81 101.17 24.48 1.65
CA PRO A 81 100.62 23.31 2.31
C PRO A 81 100.83 22.05 1.46
N LYS A 82 101.65 21.12 1.95
CA LYS A 82 101.73 19.75 1.41
C LYS A 82 100.58 18.92 1.97
N GLY A 83 99.90 18.15 1.11
CA GLY A 83 98.81 17.25 1.53
C GLY A 83 99.27 16.17 2.52
N ILE A 84 98.34 15.58 3.26
CA ILE A 84 98.64 14.55 4.26
C ILE A 84 98.69 13.18 3.58
N GLN A 85 99.80 12.46 3.73
CA GLN A 85 99.92 11.05 3.33
C GLN A 85 99.56 10.14 4.52
N TYR A 86 98.56 9.28 4.34
CA TYR A 86 98.04 8.38 5.37
C TYR A 86 98.47 6.91 5.20
N ASP A 87 99.12 6.57 4.08
CA ASP A 87 99.67 5.24 3.76
C ASP A 87 98.65 4.10 3.88
N LEU A 88 97.42 4.33 3.41
CA LEU A 88 96.33 3.35 3.33
C LEU A 88 96.00 3.02 1.87
N ASP A 89 95.69 1.75 1.59
CA ASP A 89 95.19 1.34 0.29
C ASP A 89 93.70 1.71 0.12
N ARG A 90 93.23 1.78 -1.14
CA ARG A 90 91.83 2.15 -1.43
C ARG A 90 90.82 1.13 -0.90
N HIS A 91 91.19 -0.14 -0.76
CA HIS A 91 90.30 -1.21 -0.30
C HIS A 91 90.04 -1.12 1.21
N GLN A 92 91.07 -0.76 1.98
CA GLN A 92 91.04 -0.47 3.40
C GLN A 92 90.15 0.75 3.68
N TYR A 93 90.18 1.79 2.84
CA TYR A 93 89.21 2.90 2.95
C TYR A 93 87.77 2.41 2.82
N ASN A 94 87.46 1.59 1.80
CA ASN A 94 86.10 1.05 1.63
C ASN A 94 85.68 0.15 2.80
N TYR A 95 86.62 -0.60 3.40
CA TYR A 95 86.37 -1.40 4.60
C TYR A 95 86.03 -0.50 5.81
N VAL A 96 86.81 0.57 6.04
CA VAL A 96 86.55 1.56 7.09
C VAL A 96 85.19 2.22 6.88
N ASP A 97 84.86 2.62 5.65
CA ASP A 97 83.57 3.21 5.30
C ASP A 97 82.41 2.28 5.70
N ALA A 98 82.50 0.99 5.37
CA ALA A 98 81.49 0.00 5.72
C ALA A 98 81.38 -0.24 7.24
N VAL A 99 82.49 -0.37 7.95
CA VAL A 99 82.52 -0.59 9.41
C VAL A 99 81.97 0.61 10.16
N CYS A 100 82.35 1.82 9.76
CA CYS A 100 81.87 3.04 10.37
C CYS A 100 80.39 3.29 10.02
N TYR A 101 79.97 3.01 8.78
CA TYR A 101 78.56 3.08 8.40
C TYR A 101 77.75 2.12 9.28
N GLU A 102 78.22 0.88 9.48
CA GLU A 102 77.41 -0.10 10.20
C GLU A 102 77.32 0.18 11.70
N ASN A 103 78.45 0.49 12.35
CA ASN A 103 78.52 0.58 13.80
C ASN A 103 78.25 1.97 14.38
N LYS A 104 78.43 3.05 13.61
CA LYS A 104 78.39 4.43 14.14
C LYS A 104 77.30 5.30 13.55
N LEU A 105 76.87 5.06 12.31
CA LEU A 105 75.77 5.83 11.74
C LEU A 105 74.45 5.49 12.44
N HIS A 106 73.71 6.52 12.85
CA HIS A 106 72.44 6.34 13.55
C HIS A 106 71.41 5.59 12.68
N TRP A 107 70.76 4.58 13.25
CA TRP A 107 69.82 3.70 12.53
C TRP A 107 68.69 4.46 11.82
N PHE A 108 68.19 5.55 12.41
CA PHE A 108 67.14 6.38 11.80
C PHE A 108 67.58 6.94 10.44
N ALA A 109 68.82 7.41 10.30
CA ALA A 109 69.32 7.92 9.01
C ALA A 109 69.45 6.80 7.97
N LYS A 110 69.75 5.57 8.40
CA LYS A 110 69.84 4.41 7.51
C LYS A 110 68.48 3.97 6.98
N TYR A 111 67.49 3.91 7.87
CA TYR A 111 66.20 3.26 7.62
C TYR A 111 65.04 4.22 7.39
N PHE A 112 65.26 5.54 7.46
CA PHE A 112 64.21 6.57 7.33
C PHE A 112 63.27 6.34 6.13
N PRO A 113 63.73 6.14 4.88
CA PRO A 113 62.82 5.97 3.75
C PRO A 113 61.94 4.71 3.84
N TYR A 114 62.46 3.63 4.45
CA TYR A 114 61.71 2.40 4.67
C TYR A 114 60.67 2.56 5.78
N LEU A 115 60.98 3.34 6.82
CA LEU A 115 60.00 3.70 7.87
C LEU A 115 58.86 4.54 7.29
N VAL A 116 59.20 5.54 6.45
CA VAL A 116 58.20 6.35 5.73
C VAL A 116 57.33 5.46 4.85
N LEU A 117 57.92 4.50 4.10
CA LEU A 117 57.16 3.54 3.29
C LEU A 117 56.18 2.74 4.14
N LEU A 118 56.65 2.16 5.25
CA LEU A 118 55.82 1.36 6.16
C LEU A 118 54.66 2.19 6.72
N HIS A 119 54.90 3.42 7.16
CA HIS A 119 53.85 4.29 7.65
C HIS A 119 52.80 4.60 6.60
N THR A 120 53.25 4.94 5.39
CA THR A 120 52.36 5.29 4.29
C THR A 120 51.49 4.09 3.89
N LEU A 121 52.05 2.88 3.88
CA LEU A 121 51.29 1.65 3.64
C LEU A 121 50.25 1.39 4.74
N ILE A 122 50.60 1.63 6.01
CA ILE A 122 49.65 1.52 7.12
C ILE A 122 48.50 2.53 6.96
N PHE A 123 48.80 3.79 6.64
CA PHE A 123 47.76 4.80 6.43
C PHE A 123 46.84 4.46 5.25
N LEU A 124 47.39 4.00 4.13
CA LEU A 124 46.63 3.60 2.96
C LEU A 124 45.75 2.37 3.23
N ALA A 125 46.30 1.36 3.93
CA ALA A 125 45.55 0.17 4.32
C ALA A 125 44.40 0.52 5.28
N CYS A 126 44.66 1.36 6.28
CA CYS A 126 43.64 1.83 7.22
C CYS A 126 42.55 2.66 6.54
N SER A 127 42.87 3.48 5.54
CA SER A 127 41.88 4.26 4.78
C SER A 127 40.94 3.38 3.94
N ASN A 128 41.47 2.30 3.34
CA ASN A 128 40.73 1.50 2.37
C ASN A 128 40.12 0.21 2.94
N PHE A 129 40.36 -0.10 4.23
CA PHE A 129 39.91 -1.34 4.85
C PHE A 129 38.39 -1.54 4.77
N TRP A 130 37.61 -0.50 5.07
CA TRP A 130 36.15 -0.58 5.05
C TRP A 130 35.55 -0.79 3.65
N PHE A 131 36.24 -0.36 2.59
CA PHE A 131 35.81 -0.60 1.20
C PHE A 131 36.08 -2.02 0.73
N LYS A 132 37.12 -2.68 1.25
CA LYS A 132 37.54 -4.03 0.80
C LYS A 132 37.03 -5.15 1.71
N PHE A 133 36.64 -4.84 2.94
CA PHE A 133 36.19 -5.86 3.90
C PHE A 133 34.78 -6.38 3.53
N PRO A 134 34.58 -7.71 3.30
CA PRO A 134 33.34 -8.22 2.71
C PRO A 134 32.05 -7.86 3.45
N ARG A 135 32.08 -7.83 4.79
CA ARG A 135 30.89 -7.52 5.60
C ARG A 135 30.45 -6.06 5.51
N THR A 136 31.36 -5.13 5.21
CA THR A 136 31.04 -3.70 5.01
C THR A 136 30.85 -3.39 3.53
N SER A 137 31.71 -3.92 2.67
CA SER A 137 31.64 -3.75 1.21
C SER A 137 30.29 -4.16 0.65
N SER A 138 29.72 -5.30 1.06
CA SER A 138 28.40 -5.74 0.59
C SER A 138 27.28 -4.72 0.89
N LYS A 139 27.29 -4.10 2.07
CA LYS A 139 26.33 -3.05 2.44
C LYS A 139 26.54 -1.78 1.59
N LEU A 140 27.79 -1.39 1.38
CA LEU A 140 28.15 -0.19 0.61
C LEU A 140 27.84 -0.34 -0.88
N GLU A 141 28.11 -1.50 -1.48
CA GLU A 141 27.78 -1.79 -2.88
C GLU A 141 26.28 -1.72 -3.12
N HIS A 142 25.50 -2.37 -2.24
CA HIS A 142 24.05 -2.37 -2.37
C HIS A 142 23.47 -0.97 -2.15
N PHE A 143 24.03 -0.21 -1.20
CA PHE A 143 23.64 1.18 -0.97
C PHE A 143 23.89 2.06 -2.19
N VAL A 144 25.11 2.05 -2.73
CA VAL A 144 25.49 2.86 -3.89
C VAL A 144 24.68 2.45 -5.13
N SER A 145 24.43 1.15 -5.32
CA SER A 145 23.59 0.67 -6.43
C SER A 145 22.16 1.17 -6.35
N ILE A 146 21.55 1.17 -5.16
CA ILE A 146 20.20 1.73 -4.96
C ILE A 146 20.23 3.24 -5.15
N LEU A 147 21.19 3.93 -4.54
CA LEU A 147 21.29 5.38 -4.59
C LEU A 147 21.38 5.90 -6.03
N LEU A 148 22.23 5.30 -6.85
CA LEU A 148 22.38 5.66 -8.27
C LEU A 148 21.07 5.43 -9.04
N LYS A 149 20.39 4.31 -8.81
CA LYS A 149 19.08 4.05 -9.45
C LYS A 149 17.99 4.99 -8.98
N CYS A 150 17.98 5.37 -7.71
CA CYS A 150 17.06 6.38 -7.20
C CYS A 150 17.35 7.75 -7.83
N PHE A 151 18.62 8.09 -8.01
CA PHE A 151 19.03 9.34 -8.64
C PHE A 151 18.65 9.40 -10.12
N ASP A 152 18.82 8.30 -10.86
CA ASP A 152 18.50 8.21 -12.29
C ASP A 152 16.99 8.11 -12.58
N SER A 153 16.16 7.80 -11.57
CA SER A 153 14.73 7.56 -11.75
C SER A 153 13.97 8.85 -12.08
N PRO A 154 13.31 8.97 -13.25
CA PRO A 154 12.50 10.13 -13.65
C PRO A 154 11.34 10.43 -12.69
N TRP A 155 10.85 9.42 -11.97
CA TRP A 155 9.85 9.58 -10.91
C TRP A 155 10.27 10.61 -9.85
N THR A 156 11.54 10.62 -9.44
CA THR A 156 12.00 11.54 -8.39
C THR A 156 11.93 12.99 -8.82
N THR A 157 12.32 13.28 -10.06
CA THR A 157 12.24 14.62 -10.63
C THR A 157 10.80 15.10 -10.71
N ARG A 158 9.86 14.22 -11.10
CA ARG A 158 8.43 14.53 -11.12
C ARG A 158 7.90 14.80 -9.71
N ALA A 159 8.12 13.87 -8.79
CA ALA A 159 7.63 13.98 -7.42
C ALA A 159 8.16 15.22 -6.68
N LEU A 160 9.40 15.65 -6.98
CA LEU A 160 9.98 16.90 -6.46
C LEU A 160 9.46 18.15 -7.20
N SER A 161 9.14 18.06 -8.49
CA SER A 161 8.54 19.19 -9.22
C SER A 161 7.13 19.50 -8.75
N GLU A 162 6.33 18.47 -8.45
CA GLU A 162 4.96 18.62 -7.95
C GLU A 162 4.93 19.33 -6.59
N THR A 163 5.93 19.11 -5.73
CA THR A 163 6.03 19.82 -4.43
C THR A 163 6.43 21.29 -4.55
N VAL A 164 7.14 21.68 -5.63
CA VAL A 164 7.59 23.07 -5.84
C VAL A 164 6.48 23.92 -6.46
N VAL A 165 5.59 23.33 -7.26
CA VAL A 165 4.45 24.04 -7.87
C VAL A 165 3.44 24.48 -6.80
N GLU A 166 3.25 23.69 -5.75
CA GLU A 166 2.37 24.02 -4.61
C GLU A 166 2.79 25.28 -3.84
N GLU A 167 4.07 25.69 -3.86
CA GLU A 167 4.56 26.91 -3.17
C GLU A 167 4.44 28.19 -4.02
N SER A 168 4.17 28.09 -5.32
CA SER A 168 4.30 29.21 -6.27
C SER A 168 3.06 30.10 -6.42
N ASP A 169 2.13 30.07 -5.47
CA ASP A 169 1.03 31.05 -5.38
C ASP A 169 1.51 32.37 -4.71
N PRO A 170 1.50 33.52 -5.41
CA PRO A 170 2.05 34.75 -4.87
C PRO A 170 1.16 35.34 -3.76
N LYS A 171 1.74 35.51 -2.56
CA LYS A 171 1.16 36.34 -1.48
C LYS A 171 1.00 37.79 -1.98
N PRO A 172 -0.18 38.43 -1.84
CA PRO A 172 -0.31 39.83 -2.19
C PRO A 172 0.44 40.72 -1.20
N VAL A 173 1.30 41.58 -1.75
CA VAL A 173 2.05 42.63 -1.08
C VAL A 173 1.08 43.67 -0.50
N GLY A 174 0.96 43.72 0.83
CA GLY A 174 0.24 44.77 1.54
C GLY A 174 1.06 46.06 1.58
N LYS A 175 0.60 47.08 0.84
CA LYS A 175 1.08 48.46 0.96
C LYS A 175 0.76 49.01 2.35
N MET A 176 1.76 49.68 2.91
CA MET A 176 1.70 50.52 4.10
C MET A 176 0.72 51.68 3.87
N ASN A 177 -0.20 51.90 4.80
CA ASN A 177 -0.70 53.22 5.22
C ASN A 177 -1.45 53.08 6.54
N GLY A 178 -1.10 53.95 7.48
CA GLY A 178 -1.57 53.91 8.87
C GLY A 178 -2.79 54.76 9.17
N SER A 179 -3.05 54.80 10.48
CA SER A 179 -3.87 55.73 11.26
C SER A 179 -5.35 55.37 11.53
N THR A 180 -5.56 54.94 12.78
CA THR A 180 -6.45 55.53 13.81
C THR A 180 -7.97 55.47 13.71
N ASP A 181 -8.52 54.94 14.82
CA ASP A 181 -9.65 55.46 15.62
C ASP A 181 -11.07 54.87 15.50
N LYS A 182 -11.46 54.26 16.64
CA LYS A 182 -12.68 54.46 17.46
C LYS A 182 -14.05 53.82 17.09
N LYS A 183 -14.44 52.95 18.03
CA LYS A 183 -15.66 52.93 18.89
C LYS A 183 -17.06 52.56 18.34
N THR A 184 -17.68 51.65 19.13
CA THR A 184 -19.12 51.55 19.55
C THR A 184 -20.14 51.17 18.46
N SER A 185 -21.20 50.34 18.63
CA SER A 185 -22.05 49.87 19.75
C SER A 185 -23.04 48.81 19.15
N SER A 186 -23.34 47.65 19.76
CA SER A 186 -24.44 47.31 20.73
C SER A 186 -25.67 46.56 20.16
N VAL A 187 -26.16 45.59 20.96
CA VAL A 187 -27.51 44.94 21.01
C VAL A 187 -27.69 43.77 20.00
N SER A 188 -28.12 42.53 20.31
CA SER A 188 -29.08 41.94 21.28
C SER A 188 -29.02 40.41 21.17
N GLU A 189 -29.44 39.73 22.23
CA GLU A 189 -29.57 38.27 22.39
C GLU A 189 -30.78 37.70 21.63
N ASP A 190 -30.67 36.46 21.15
CA ASP A 190 -31.75 35.47 21.19
C ASP A 190 -31.17 34.05 21.24
N VAL A 191 -31.77 33.24 22.11
CA VAL A 191 -31.34 31.92 22.58
C VAL A 191 -32.01 30.84 21.74
N GLU A 192 -31.23 29.94 21.11
CA GLU A 192 -31.74 28.61 20.73
C GLU A 192 -30.61 27.55 20.78
N ALA A 193 -30.85 26.54 21.62
CA ALA A 193 -29.91 25.51 22.00
C ALA A 193 -29.58 24.56 20.84
N SER A 194 -28.29 24.47 20.50
CA SER A 194 -27.76 23.58 19.46
C SER A 194 -26.74 22.59 20.04
N VAL A 195 -26.97 21.33 19.65
CA VAL A 195 -26.18 20.10 19.79
C VAL A 195 -24.67 20.32 19.60
N PRO A 196 -23.77 19.61 20.32
CA PRO A 196 -22.36 19.98 20.37
C PRO A 196 -21.68 19.85 19.02
N MET A 197 -21.23 20.99 18.49
CA MET A 197 -20.45 21.08 17.26
C MET A 197 -19.07 20.44 17.42
N LEU A 198 -18.73 19.59 16.45
CA LEU A 198 -17.35 19.29 16.09
C LEU A 198 -16.55 20.60 16.02
N GLN A 199 -15.38 20.58 16.65
CA GLN A 199 -14.37 21.62 16.52
C GLN A 199 -14.14 21.92 15.04
N ARG A 200 -14.54 23.13 14.66
CA ARG A 200 -14.31 23.75 13.36
C ARG A 200 -12.83 24.09 13.27
N THR A 201 -11.98 23.11 12.96
CA THR A 201 -10.67 23.41 12.39
C THR A 201 -10.92 24.07 11.05
N LYS A 202 -10.73 25.39 10.99
CA LYS A 202 -10.55 26.14 9.74
C LYS A 202 -9.27 25.61 9.08
N SER A 203 -9.36 24.48 8.39
CA SER A 203 -8.40 24.16 7.34
C SER A 203 -8.65 25.14 6.20
N ARG A 204 -7.60 25.88 5.88
CA ARG A 204 -7.53 26.90 4.86
C ARG A 204 -8.03 26.33 3.53
N ILE A 205 -8.80 27.14 2.82
CA ILE A 205 -9.37 26.87 1.51
C ILE A 205 -8.22 26.55 0.53
N GLU A 206 -8.17 25.33 0.01
CA GLU A 206 -7.45 25.00 -1.22
C GLU A 206 -8.48 24.97 -2.35
N GLN A 207 -8.62 26.11 -3.02
CA GLN A 207 -9.11 26.17 -4.39
C GLN A 207 -7.87 26.00 -5.28
N GLY A 208 -7.43 24.77 -5.45
CA GLY A 208 -6.57 24.39 -6.56
C GLY A 208 -7.47 24.02 -7.73
N ILE A 209 -7.53 24.86 -8.75
CA ILE A 209 -8.05 24.49 -10.05
C ILE A 209 -7.30 23.21 -10.48
N VAL A 210 -8.05 22.16 -10.77
CA VAL A 210 -7.53 20.93 -11.40
C VAL A 210 -7.14 21.31 -12.83
N ASP A 211 -6.03 22.03 -12.96
CA ASP A 211 -5.36 22.15 -14.25
C ASP A 211 -4.76 20.77 -14.53
N ARG A 212 -5.17 20.22 -15.67
CA ARG A 212 -4.59 19.01 -16.25
C ARG A 212 -3.07 19.07 -16.09
N SER A 213 -2.53 18.11 -15.36
CA SER A 213 -1.09 17.89 -15.28
C SER A 213 -0.58 17.34 -16.62
N ASP A 214 -0.49 18.21 -17.62
CA ASP A 214 0.18 17.98 -18.92
C ASP A 214 1.72 17.98 -18.78
N THR A 215 2.24 17.44 -17.67
CA THR A 215 3.66 17.12 -17.53
C THR A 215 3.86 15.62 -17.66
N GLY A 216 4.27 15.21 -18.87
CA GLY A 216 4.80 13.89 -19.25
C GLY A 216 4.25 12.70 -18.49
N VAL A 217 3.25 12.02 -19.06
CA VAL A 217 2.78 10.70 -18.59
C VAL A 217 4.01 9.83 -18.34
N LEU A 218 4.25 9.47 -17.07
CA LEU A 218 5.32 8.55 -16.72
C LEU A 218 5.03 7.25 -17.48
N ASP A 219 5.96 6.84 -18.36
CA ASP A 219 5.76 5.65 -19.17
C ASP A 219 5.50 4.45 -18.26
N LYS A 220 4.63 3.53 -18.68
CA LYS A 220 4.29 2.33 -17.89
C LYS A 220 5.54 1.59 -17.38
N LYS A 221 6.60 1.59 -18.19
CA LYS A 221 7.90 1.00 -17.86
C LYS A 221 8.61 1.70 -16.70
N GLU A 222 8.58 3.03 -16.67
CA GLU A 222 9.21 3.85 -15.63
C GLU A 222 8.44 3.73 -14.31
N GLY A 223 7.11 3.64 -14.36
CA GLY A 223 6.27 3.43 -13.18
C GLY A 223 6.53 2.08 -12.48
N GLU A 224 6.70 1.01 -13.24
CA GLU A 224 7.08 -0.31 -12.69
C GLU A 224 8.52 -0.33 -12.17
N GLN A 225 9.44 0.37 -12.84
CA GLN A 225 10.82 0.53 -12.34
C GLN A 225 10.84 1.26 -10.99
N ALA A 226 10.09 2.36 -10.87
CA ALA A 226 9.97 3.09 -9.61
C ALA A 226 9.36 2.23 -8.50
N LYS A 227 8.30 1.46 -8.79
CA LYS A 227 7.69 0.52 -7.85
C LYS A 227 8.69 -0.52 -7.35
N ALA A 228 9.46 -1.13 -8.25
CA ALA A 228 10.51 -2.07 -7.87
C ALA A 228 11.63 -1.41 -7.04
N LEU A 229 11.89 -0.12 -7.22
CA LEU A 229 12.83 0.64 -6.39
C LEU A 229 12.28 0.87 -4.98
N PHE A 230 11.00 1.23 -4.80
CA PHE A 230 10.37 1.34 -3.48
C PHE A 230 10.51 0.05 -2.67
N GLU A 231 10.22 -1.10 -3.27
CA GLU A 231 10.37 -2.40 -2.60
C GLU A 231 11.83 -2.70 -2.22
N LYS A 232 12.79 -2.40 -3.11
CA LYS A 232 14.22 -2.57 -2.84
C LYS A 232 14.69 -1.66 -1.71
N VAL A 233 14.27 -0.40 -1.69
CA VAL A 233 14.61 0.57 -0.64
C VAL A 233 14.06 0.10 0.71
N LYS A 234 12.79 -0.34 0.78
CA LYS A 234 12.21 -0.87 2.02
C LYS A 234 12.95 -2.10 2.53
N LYS A 235 13.23 -3.07 1.66
CA LYS A 235 13.97 -4.29 2.03
C LYS A 235 15.40 -3.98 2.47
N PHE A 236 16.06 -3.06 1.76
CA PHE A 236 17.42 -2.64 2.10
C PHE A 236 17.47 -1.91 3.44
N ARG A 237 16.51 -1.02 3.71
CA ARG A 237 16.39 -0.32 4.98
C ARG A 237 16.36 -1.29 6.16
N ILE A 238 15.47 -2.28 6.12
CA ILE A 238 15.35 -3.30 7.17
C ILE A 238 16.69 -4.05 7.35
N HIS A 239 17.33 -4.46 6.25
CA HIS A 239 18.59 -5.21 6.30
C HIS A 239 19.76 -4.41 6.89
N VAL A 240 19.83 -3.10 6.63
CA VAL A 240 20.97 -2.27 7.07
C VAL A 240 20.77 -1.66 8.44
N GLU A 241 19.53 -1.29 8.80
CA GLU A 241 19.22 -0.69 10.10
C GLU A 241 19.53 -1.62 11.28
N GLU A 242 19.55 -2.95 11.08
CA GLU A 242 19.90 -3.93 12.13
C GLU A 242 21.37 -3.88 12.59
N GLY A 243 22.28 -3.29 11.81
CA GLY A 243 23.71 -3.27 12.12
C GLY A 243 24.34 -1.88 12.14
N ASP A 244 25.45 -1.75 12.87
CA ASP A 244 26.29 -0.54 12.95
C ASP A 244 27.79 -0.87 12.65
N ILE A 245 28.04 -1.88 11.82
CA ILE A 245 29.40 -2.38 11.53
C ILE A 245 30.20 -1.38 10.70
N VAL A 246 29.55 -0.68 9.75
CA VAL A 246 30.19 0.31 8.89
C VAL A 246 30.62 1.50 9.74
N TYR A 247 29.72 2.02 10.57
CA TYR A 247 30.03 3.11 11.49
C TYR A 247 31.15 2.74 12.47
N ARG A 248 31.09 1.56 13.10
CA ARG A 248 32.10 1.10 14.06
C ARG A 248 33.47 0.91 13.42
N LEU A 249 33.53 0.40 12.19
CA LEU A 249 34.79 0.24 11.48
C LEU A 249 35.37 1.62 11.13
N TYR A 250 34.54 2.54 10.63
CA TYR A 250 34.98 3.88 10.25
C TYR A 250 35.52 4.69 11.45
N ILE A 251 34.89 4.58 12.63
CA ILE A 251 35.41 5.26 13.84
C ILE A 251 36.74 4.64 14.30
N ARG A 252 36.87 3.31 14.23
CA ARG A 252 38.09 2.60 14.65
C ARG A 252 39.26 2.92 13.73
N GLN A 253 39.08 2.96 12.41
CA GLN A 253 40.15 3.33 11.49
C GLN A 253 40.61 4.77 11.72
N THR A 254 39.71 5.71 11.98
CA THR A 254 40.07 7.11 12.27
C THR A 254 40.85 7.25 13.57
N ILE A 255 40.44 6.54 14.63
CA ILE A 255 41.18 6.50 15.90
C ILE A 255 42.59 5.91 15.69
N ILE A 256 42.71 4.80 14.95
CA ILE A 256 44.01 4.18 14.66
C ILE A 256 44.92 5.13 13.87
N LYS A 257 44.37 5.85 12.87
CA LYS A 257 45.12 6.86 12.11
C LYS A 257 45.66 7.96 13.00
N VAL A 258 44.83 8.49 13.92
CA VAL A 258 45.23 9.52 14.89
C VAL A 258 46.32 9.02 15.85
N ILE A 259 46.17 7.80 16.38
CA ILE A 259 47.20 7.19 17.26
C ILE A 259 48.52 7.05 16.50
N LYS A 260 48.48 6.53 15.26
CA LYS A 260 49.68 6.39 14.42
C LYS A 260 50.31 7.74 14.09
N PHE A 261 49.51 8.76 13.80
CA PHE A 261 49.97 10.13 13.60
C PHE A 261 50.78 10.64 14.82
N ILE A 262 50.22 10.54 16.03
CA ILE A 262 50.88 10.98 17.26
C ILE A 262 52.21 10.25 17.48
N LEU A 263 52.21 8.92 17.32
CA LEU A 263 53.42 8.12 17.44
C LEU A 263 54.48 8.57 16.43
N ILE A 264 54.13 8.69 15.15
CA ILE A 264 55.06 9.05 14.08
C ILE A 264 55.70 10.41 14.35
N ILE A 265 54.92 11.43 14.68
CA ILE A 265 55.46 12.77 14.98
C ILE A 265 56.39 12.73 16.19
N SER A 266 56.00 12.05 17.26
CA SER A 266 56.79 12.02 18.51
C SER A 266 58.21 11.49 18.29
N TYR A 267 58.34 10.38 17.56
CA TYR A 267 59.64 9.76 17.36
C TYR A 267 60.42 10.39 16.20
N THR A 268 59.75 10.77 15.10
CA THR A 268 60.47 11.35 13.95
C THR A 268 61.02 12.73 14.27
N ALA A 269 60.28 13.57 15.00
CA ALA A 269 60.77 14.87 15.46
C ALA A 269 61.99 14.75 16.38
N TYR A 270 62.02 13.72 17.25
CA TYR A 270 63.16 13.45 18.13
C TYR A 270 64.41 13.01 17.34
N TYR A 271 64.28 12.02 16.45
CA TYR A 271 65.43 11.43 15.76
C TYR A 271 65.96 12.25 14.57
N VAL A 272 65.22 13.21 14.04
CA VAL A 272 65.71 14.11 12.97
C VAL A 272 66.97 14.88 13.40
N GLN A 273 67.11 15.20 14.69
CA GLN A 273 68.29 15.89 15.22
C GLN A 273 69.58 15.03 15.18
N HIS A 274 69.44 13.70 15.04
CA HIS A 274 70.56 12.76 14.95
C HIS A 274 71.10 12.60 13.52
N ILE A 275 70.47 13.21 12.51
CA ILE A 275 70.97 13.20 11.12
C ILE A 275 72.03 14.30 10.99
N ARG A 276 73.32 13.91 11.00
CA ARG A 276 74.47 14.82 10.92
C ARG A 276 75.32 14.53 9.68
N PHE A 277 75.92 15.57 9.12
CA PHE A 277 76.83 15.48 7.98
C PHE A 277 78.18 14.87 8.39
N ASN A 278 78.73 15.30 9.51
CA ASN A 278 79.99 14.76 10.05
C ASN A 278 79.71 13.79 11.20
N VAL A 279 80.39 12.64 11.18
CA VAL A 279 80.31 11.58 12.19
C VAL A 279 81.72 11.16 12.58
N ASP A 280 82.08 11.32 13.85
CA ASP A 280 83.33 10.80 14.38
C ASP A 280 83.19 9.30 14.66
N CYS A 281 84.04 8.50 14.02
CA CYS A 281 84.03 7.05 14.11
C CYS A 281 85.24 6.53 14.91
N ALA A 282 85.00 6.19 16.18
CA ALA A 282 85.96 5.47 17.01
C ALA A 282 85.63 3.97 17.01
N VAL A 283 86.44 3.17 16.31
CA VAL A 283 86.26 1.73 16.10
C VAL A 283 87.58 0.99 16.29
N ASN A 284 87.53 -0.20 16.90
CA ASN A 284 88.71 -0.99 17.24
C ASN A 284 89.25 -1.79 16.03
N ILE A 285 89.69 -1.11 14.98
CA ILE A 285 90.27 -1.71 13.76
C ILE A 285 91.74 -1.33 13.52
N GLU A 286 92.38 -0.74 14.53
CA GLU A 286 93.77 -0.27 14.49
C GLU A 286 94.77 -1.35 14.08
N LYS A 287 94.53 -2.62 14.45
CA LYS A 287 95.40 -3.74 14.04
C LYS A 287 95.40 -4.00 12.52
N LEU A 288 94.35 -3.60 11.80
CA LEU A 288 94.18 -3.83 10.37
C LEU A 288 94.50 -2.58 9.54
N THR A 289 94.15 -1.39 10.04
CA THR A 289 94.26 -0.12 9.30
C THR A 289 95.25 0.86 9.93
N GLY A 290 95.85 0.57 11.09
CA GLY A 290 96.84 1.45 11.73
C GLY A 290 96.28 2.70 12.42
N TYR A 291 94.97 2.98 12.33
CA TYR A 291 94.33 4.14 12.96
C TYR A 291 93.14 3.71 13.83
N SER A 292 92.96 4.40 14.97
CA SER A 292 91.88 4.13 15.94
C SER A 292 90.66 5.04 15.82
N MET A 293 90.79 6.16 15.09
CA MET A 293 89.71 7.13 14.90
C MET A 293 89.68 7.71 13.48
N PHE A 294 88.47 7.81 12.95
CA PHE A 294 88.18 8.26 11.60
C PHE A 294 87.13 9.38 11.64
N HIS A 295 87.31 10.39 10.80
CA HIS A 295 86.30 11.43 10.58
C HIS A 295 85.54 11.11 9.30
N CYS A 296 84.23 10.93 9.41
CA CYS A 296 83.40 10.47 8.31
C CYS A 296 82.39 11.52 7.88
N ALA A 297 82.25 11.72 6.58
CA ALA A 297 81.22 12.52 5.95
C ALA A 297 80.10 11.61 5.43
N HIS A 298 78.86 11.97 5.73
CA HIS A 298 77.64 11.35 5.21
C HIS A 298 76.93 12.34 4.27
N PRO A 299 77.18 12.28 2.94
CA PRO A 299 76.66 13.27 2.00
C PRO A 299 75.14 13.36 1.94
N LEU A 300 74.44 12.22 2.12
CA LEU A 300 72.98 12.16 2.10
C LEU A 300 72.32 12.79 3.33
N ALA A 301 73.07 13.10 4.40
CA ALA A 301 72.52 13.64 5.63
C ALA A 301 71.74 14.96 5.43
N THR A 302 72.25 15.87 4.59
CA THR A 302 71.60 17.15 4.32
C THR A 302 70.27 16.96 3.61
N LEU A 303 70.25 16.12 2.58
CA LEU A 303 69.05 15.79 1.82
C LEU A 303 68.02 15.03 2.68
N PHE A 304 68.45 14.04 3.46
CA PHE A 304 67.55 13.29 4.34
C PHE A 304 66.97 14.14 5.45
N ARG A 305 67.72 15.13 5.96
CA ARG A 305 67.16 16.11 6.89
C ARG A 305 66.07 16.96 6.23
N ILE A 306 66.27 17.40 4.99
CA ILE A 306 65.24 18.14 4.22
C ILE A 306 64.01 17.27 3.98
N LEU A 307 64.21 16.03 3.50
CA LEU A 307 63.11 15.07 3.26
C LEU A 307 62.36 14.73 4.55
N ALA A 308 63.06 14.58 5.68
CA ALA A 308 62.44 14.30 6.97
C ALA A 308 61.65 15.50 7.50
N CYS A 309 62.16 16.73 7.38
CA CYS A 309 61.39 17.94 7.72
C CYS A 309 60.14 18.06 6.84
N PHE A 310 60.26 17.83 5.53
CA PHE A 310 59.12 17.86 4.62
C PHE A 310 58.09 16.76 4.94
N TYR A 311 58.56 15.55 5.25
CA TYR A 311 57.71 14.44 5.70
C TYR A 311 56.96 14.76 7.00
N ILE A 312 57.64 15.33 8.01
CA ILE A 312 57.00 15.74 9.27
C ILE A 312 55.89 16.76 8.98
N SER A 313 56.15 17.77 8.16
CA SER A 313 55.13 18.76 7.77
C SER A 313 53.91 18.10 7.11
N LEU A 314 54.12 17.14 6.20
CA LEU A 314 53.01 16.40 5.57
C LEU A 314 52.22 15.56 6.57
N VAL A 315 52.90 14.87 7.50
CA VAL A 315 52.26 14.07 8.56
C VAL A 315 51.47 14.96 9.51
N VAL A 316 51.94 16.17 9.82
CA VAL A 316 51.18 17.17 10.60
C VAL A 316 49.88 17.54 9.89
N VAL A 317 49.93 17.89 8.59
CA VAL A 317 48.72 18.20 7.82
C VAL A 317 47.76 17.00 7.77
N TYR A 318 48.27 15.80 7.53
CA TYR A 318 47.48 14.56 7.56
C TYR A 318 46.80 14.35 8.92
N GLY A 319 47.55 14.56 10.01
CA GLY A 319 47.06 14.43 11.38
C GLY A 319 45.98 15.44 11.73
N LEU A 320 46.13 16.70 11.32
CA LEU A 320 45.11 17.73 11.54
C LEU A 320 43.79 17.38 10.83
N ILE A 321 43.85 16.86 9.61
CA ILE A 321 42.66 16.38 8.89
C ILE A 321 42.04 15.19 9.63
N CYS A 322 42.83 14.21 10.07
CA CYS A 322 42.33 13.07 10.85
C CYS A 322 41.70 13.50 12.18
N MET A 323 42.30 14.47 12.88
CA MET A 323 41.74 15.03 14.11
C MET A 323 40.42 15.76 13.86
N TYR A 324 40.34 16.55 12.78
CA TYR A 324 39.08 17.18 12.36
C TYR A 324 37.99 16.13 12.12
N THR A 325 38.29 15.06 11.37
CA THR A 325 37.30 14.00 11.11
C THR A 325 36.85 13.29 12.39
N LEU A 326 37.78 13.01 13.31
CA LEU A 326 37.44 12.41 14.60
C LEU A 326 36.55 13.34 15.43
N CYS A 327 36.87 14.64 15.50
CA CYS A 327 36.06 15.63 16.18
C CYS A 327 34.66 15.76 15.54
N TRP A 328 34.57 15.79 14.21
CA TRP A 328 33.28 15.82 13.49
C TRP A 328 32.40 14.62 13.86
N MET A 329 33.00 13.42 13.90
CA MET A 329 32.29 12.19 14.26
C MET A 329 31.83 12.12 15.73
N LEU A 330 32.55 12.80 16.64
CA LEU A 330 32.22 12.80 18.07
C LEU A 330 31.23 13.93 18.42
N SER A 331 31.30 15.07 17.74
CA SER A 331 30.44 16.22 17.99
C SER A 331 29.00 16.02 17.51
N ARG A 332 28.75 15.16 16.52
CA ARG A 332 27.41 14.87 15.98
C ARG A 332 27.04 13.40 16.17
N SER A 333 25.78 13.13 16.50
CA SER A 333 25.27 11.77 16.58
C SER A 333 25.02 11.18 15.18
N LEU A 334 26.05 10.63 14.54
CA LEU A 334 25.95 10.08 13.19
C LEU A 334 25.13 8.78 13.07
N LYS A 335 24.68 8.22 14.21
CA LYS A 335 23.80 7.04 14.25
C LYS A 335 22.32 7.37 14.00
N ARG A 336 21.95 8.65 13.96
CA ARG A 336 20.59 9.11 13.67
C ARG A 336 20.66 10.14 12.54
N TYR A 337 19.80 10.00 11.54
CA TYR A 337 19.66 10.94 10.44
C TYR A 337 18.19 11.33 10.34
N SER A 338 17.92 12.63 10.47
CA SER A 338 16.59 13.20 10.31
C SER A 338 16.50 14.00 9.01
N PHE A 339 15.38 13.86 8.31
CA PHE A 339 15.08 14.61 7.08
C PHE A 339 14.34 15.91 7.39
N GLU A 340 14.65 16.58 8.51
CA GLU A 340 13.87 17.73 9.00
C GLU A 340 13.82 18.88 7.99
N SER A 341 14.97 19.25 7.43
CA SER A 341 15.03 20.28 6.38
C SER A 341 14.22 19.91 5.13
N ILE A 342 14.12 18.62 4.80
CA ILE A 342 13.36 18.14 3.63
C ILE A 342 11.86 18.11 3.94
N ARG A 343 11.44 17.79 5.17
CA ARG A 343 10.04 17.89 5.58
C ARG A 343 9.55 19.33 5.65
N GLU A 344 10.44 20.29 5.92
CA GLU A 344 10.13 21.71 5.91
C GLU A 344 10.07 22.29 4.48
N GLU A 345 10.95 21.83 3.58
CA GLU A 345 11.04 22.31 2.19
C GLU A 345 10.11 21.56 1.22
N SER A 346 9.60 20.39 1.59
CA SER A 346 8.70 19.57 0.75
C SER A 346 7.40 19.23 1.46
N SER A 347 6.31 19.00 0.71
CA SER A 347 5.02 18.61 1.28
C SER A 347 4.99 17.16 1.84
N TYR A 348 6.11 16.44 1.79
CA TYR A 348 6.25 15.09 2.33
C TYR A 348 6.65 15.09 3.82
N SER A 349 5.65 15.20 4.70
CA SER A 349 5.85 15.16 6.15
C SER A 349 6.02 13.74 6.72
N ASP A 350 5.73 12.70 5.93
CA ASP A 350 5.68 11.29 6.33
C ASP A 350 7.04 10.57 6.27
N ILE A 351 8.09 11.25 5.78
CA ILE A 351 9.43 10.66 5.61
C ILE A 351 9.98 10.21 6.97
N PRO A 352 10.36 8.94 7.16
CA PRO A 352 10.83 8.41 8.44
C PRO A 352 12.27 8.82 8.78
N ASP A 353 12.57 8.95 10.08
CA ASP A 353 13.95 9.07 10.55
C ASP A 353 14.70 7.73 10.47
N LEU A 354 15.98 7.80 10.13
CA LEU A 354 16.83 6.63 9.91
C LEU A 354 17.82 6.43 11.05
N LYS A 355 18.24 5.17 11.23
CA LYS A 355 19.13 4.77 12.34
C LYS A 355 20.32 3.93 11.87
N ASN A 356 21.37 3.89 12.70
CA ASN A 356 22.54 3.00 12.60
C ASN A 356 23.36 3.17 11.31
N ASP A 357 23.81 2.08 10.67
CA ASP A 357 24.66 2.15 9.48
C ASP A 357 24.03 2.95 8.34
N PHE A 358 22.70 2.86 8.19
CA PHE A 358 22.00 3.55 7.11
C PHE A 358 22.01 5.07 7.27
N ALA A 359 21.77 5.54 8.51
CA ALA A 359 21.92 6.95 8.87
C ALA A 359 23.36 7.44 8.65
N PHE A 360 24.35 6.65 9.05
CA PHE A 360 25.76 7.02 8.88
C PHE A 360 26.14 7.16 7.40
N MET A 361 25.74 6.21 6.55
CA MET A 361 26.05 6.27 5.12
C MET A 361 25.38 7.46 4.42
N LEU A 362 24.15 7.84 4.82
CA LEU A 362 23.51 9.06 4.31
C LEU A 362 24.20 10.34 4.79
N HIS A 363 24.62 10.42 6.05
CA HIS A 363 25.46 11.54 6.52
C HIS A 363 26.73 11.69 5.67
N MET A 364 27.37 10.57 5.28
CA MET A 364 28.56 10.61 4.43
C MET A 364 28.28 11.16 3.03
N ILE A 365 27.15 10.80 2.42
CA ILE A 365 26.75 11.32 1.10
C ILE A 365 26.32 12.78 1.19
N ASP A 366 25.65 13.18 2.26
CA ASP A 366 25.20 14.56 2.44
C ASP A 366 26.38 15.55 2.47
N GLN A 367 27.56 15.09 2.93
CA GLN A 367 28.81 15.85 2.85
C GLN A 367 29.43 15.88 1.44
N TYR A 368 29.01 14.99 0.54
CA TYR A 368 29.40 14.98 -0.87
C TYR A 368 28.47 15.87 -1.70
N ASP A 369 27.16 15.58 -1.68
CA ASP A 369 26.13 16.38 -2.36
C ASP A 369 24.73 16.11 -1.74
N PRO A 370 24.04 17.14 -1.20
CA PRO A 370 22.71 16.99 -0.61
C PRO A 370 21.60 16.64 -1.61
N LEU A 371 21.84 16.75 -2.93
CA LEU A 371 20.83 16.35 -3.93
C LEU A 371 20.51 14.85 -3.88
N TYR A 372 21.49 14.02 -3.51
CA TYR A 372 21.27 12.58 -3.35
C TYR A 372 20.33 12.27 -2.19
N SER A 373 20.50 12.93 -1.03
CA SER A 373 19.62 12.75 0.13
C SER A 373 18.20 13.25 -0.17
N LYS A 374 18.06 14.40 -0.87
CA LYS A 374 16.77 14.93 -1.34
C LYS A 374 16.02 13.95 -2.25
N ARG A 375 16.66 13.46 -3.32
CA ARG A 375 16.01 12.50 -4.26
C ARG A 375 15.72 11.15 -3.60
N PHE A 376 16.60 10.70 -2.72
CA PHE A 376 16.41 9.45 -2.01
C PHE A 376 15.23 9.50 -1.03
N ALA A 377 15.01 10.64 -0.37
CA ALA A 377 13.93 10.83 0.60
C ALA A 377 12.53 10.56 0.02
N VAL A 378 12.30 10.90 -1.26
CA VAL A 378 11.05 10.62 -1.98
C VAL A 378 10.69 9.13 -1.95
N PHE A 379 11.68 8.25 -2.10
CA PHE A 379 11.46 6.79 -2.08
C PHE A 379 11.23 6.21 -0.67
N LEU A 380 11.36 7.03 0.37
CA LEU A 380 11.04 6.65 1.75
C LEU A 380 9.63 7.11 2.16
N SER A 381 8.95 7.94 1.36
CA SER A 381 7.60 8.44 1.62
C SER A 381 6.53 7.45 1.15
N GLU A 382 5.59 7.13 2.04
CA GLU A 382 4.40 6.33 1.73
C GLU A 382 3.41 7.13 0.87
N VAL A 383 3.31 8.45 1.09
CA VAL A 383 2.49 9.33 0.26
C VAL A 383 2.97 9.33 -1.19
N SER A 384 4.29 9.41 -1.42
CA SER A 384 4.86 9.31 -2.76
C SER A 384 4.57 7.95 -3.41
N GLU A 385 4.68 6.86 -2.65
CA GLU A 385 4.35 5.51 -3.15
C GLU A 385 2.87 5.40 -3.55
N ASN A 386 1.95 5.96 -2.74
CA ASN A 386 0.52 5.97 -3.04
C ASN A 386 0.21 6.78 -4.31
N LYS A 387 0.84 7.95 -4.50
CA LYS A 387 0.76 8.73 -5.74
C LYS A 387 1.23 7.92 -6.95
N LEU A 388 2.35 7.22 -6.83
CA LEU A 388 2.85 6.34 -7.91
C LEU A 388 1.88 5.20 -8.22
N ARG A 389 1.32 4.55 -7.19
CA ARG A 389 0.33 3.47 -7.37
C ARG A 389 -0.92 3.96 -8.09
N GLN A 390 -1.42 5.15 -7.76
CA GLN A 390 -2.56 5.76 -8.43
C GLN A 390 -2.26 6.05 -9.92
N LEU A 391 -1.10 6.63 -10.23
CA LEU A 391 -0.69 6.87 -11.62
C LEU A 391 -0.53 5.57 -12.42
N ASN A 392 0.09 4.55 -11.84
CA ASN A 392 0.18 3.23 -12.45
C ASN A 392 -1.21 2.64 -12.70
N LEU A 393 -2.11 2.75 -11.73
CA LEU A 393 -3.50 2.30 -11.86
C LEU A 393 -4.20 2.98 -13.05
N ASN A 394 -4.06 4.30 -13.17
CA ASN A 394 -4.62 5.07 -14.29
C ASN A 394 -4.04 4.64 -15.66
N ASN A 395 -2.73 4.39 -15.71
CA ASN A 395 -2.07 3.90 -16.93
C ASN A 395 -2.49 2.47 -17.31
N GLU A 396 -2.79 1.61 -16.33
CA GLU A 396 -3.23 0.25 -16.59
C GLU A 396 -4.69 0.15 -17.01
N TRP A 397 -5.54 1.00 -16.44
CA TRP A 397 -6.98 1.03 -16.63
C TRP A 397 -7.39 2.15 -17.58
N THR A 398 -7.16 1.94 -18.88
CA THR A 398 -7.61 2.86 -19.92
C THR A 398 -9.12 2.77 -20.13
N LEU A 399 -9.69 3.82 -20.75
CA LEU A 399 -11.13 3.90 -21.07
C LEU A 399 -11.63 2.70 -21.88
N GLU A 400 -10.84 2.21 -22.84
CA GLU A 400 -11.19 1.05 -23.67
C GLU A 400 -11.36 -0.22 -22.83
N LYS A 401 -10.44 -0.48 -21.89
CA LYS A 401 -10.53 -1.64 -20.98
C LYS A 401 -11.71 -1.53 -20.03
N LEU A 402 -12.01 -0.32 -19.56
CA LEU A 402 -13.17 -0.10 -18.71
C LEU A 402 -14.48 -0.32 -19.47
N ARG A 403 -14.59 0.18 -20.70
CA ARG A 403 -15.77 -0.03 -21.57
C ARG A 403 -16.05 -1.50 -21.84
N GLN A 404 -15.02 -2.33 -22.00
CA GLN A 404 -15.18 -3.78 -22.14
C GLN A 404 -15.76 -4.48 -20.90
N ARG A 405 -15.67 -3.85 -19.72
CA ARG A 405 -16.19 -4.38 -18.45
C ARG A 405 -17.53 -3.78 -18.03
N ILE A 406 -18.07 -2.84 -18.81
CA ILE A 406 -19.41 -2.32 -18.57
C ILE A 406 -20.41 -3.42 -18.95
N THR A 407 -21.32 -3.73 -18.04
CA THR A 407 -22.38 -4.71 -18.26
C THR A 407 -23.74 -4.07 -18.02
N LYS A 408 -24.78 -4.65 -18.62
CA LYS A 408 -26.16 -4.25 -18.34
C LYS A 408 -26.72 -5.14 -17.24
N ASN A 409 -27.24 -4.51 -16.18
CA ASN A 409 -27.85 -5.24 -15.09
C ASN A 409 -29.28 -5.69 -15.45
N SER A 410 -29.94 -6.45 -14.57
CA SER A 410 -31.31 -6.93 -14.79
C SER A 410 -32.37 -5.82 -14.84
N GLN A 411 -32.02 -4.59 -14.48
CA GLN A 411 -32.84 -3.39 -14.59
C GLN A 411 -32.48 -2.54 -15.84
N ASP A 412 -31.67 -3.11 -16.75
CA ASP A 412 -31.13 -2.46 -17.95
C ASP A 412 -30.28 -1.20 -17.70
N LYS A 413 -29.73 -1.05 -16.48
CA LYS A 413 -28.78 0.02 -16.14
C LYS A 413 -27.36 -0.41 -16.51
N LEU A 414 -26.56 0.54 -16.98
CA LEU A 414 -25.13 0.34 -17.23
C LEU A 414 -24.37 0.31 -15.90
N GLU A 415 -23.73 -0.82 -15.61
CA GLU A 415 -22.96 -1.05 -14.40
C GLU A 415 -21.49 -1.35 -14.68
N LEU A 416 -20.63 -0.82 -13.81
CA LEU A 416 -19.20 -1.09 -13.78
C LEU A 416 -18.84 -1.64 -12.41
N HIS A 417 -18.20 -2.81 -12.41
CA HIS A 417 -17.73 -3.46 -11.20
C HIS A 417 -16.20 -3.47 -11.12
N LEU A 418 -15.67 -2.81 -10.10
CA LEU A 418 -14.24 -2.76 -9.78
C LEU A 418 -13.96 -3.61 -8.54
N PHE A 419 -13.07 -4.59 -8.69
CA PHE A 419 -12.79 -5.61 -7.68
C PHE A 419 -11.29 -5.69 -7.40
N MET A 420 -10.88 -5.66 -6.12
CA MET A 420 -9.51 -5.87 -5.65
C MET A 420 -8.47 -4.92 -6.29
N LEU A 421 -8.84 -3.65 -6.47
CA LEU A 421 -7.91 -2.61 -6.91
C LEU A 421 -7.25 -1.92 -5.71
N SER A 422 -6.06 -1.36 -5.91
CA SER A 422 -5.36 -0.58 -4.88
C SER A 422 -5.97 0.82 -4.65
N GLY A 423 -6.87 1.26 -5.53
CA GLY A 423 -7.53 2.56 -5.51
C GLY A 423 -8.63 2.63 -6.58
N ILE A 424 -9.22 3.80 -6.80
CA ILE A 424 -10.17 4.02 -7.91
C ILE A 424 -9.40 4.64 -9.08
N PRO A 425 -9.38 4.03 -10.27
CA PRO A 425 -8.79 4.67 -11.45
C PRO A 425 -9.57 5.94 -11.83
N ASP A 426 -8.87 7.04 -12.07
CA ASP A 426 -9.49 8.33 -12.41
C ASP A 426 -10.21 8.29 -13.77
N THR A 427 -9.75 7.42 -14.67
CA THR A 427 -10.37 7.14 -15.98
C THR A 427 -11.79 6.58 -15.88
N VAL A 428 -12.21 6.10 -14.70
CA VAL A 428 -13.60 5.66 -14.47
C VAL A 428 -14.57 6.84 -14.54
N PHE A 429 -14.14 8.03 -14.10
CA PHE A 429 -15.00 9.21 -14.03
C PHE A 429 -15.29 9.85 -15.40
N ASP A 430 -14.53 9.48 -16.43
CA ASP A 430 -14.77 9.86 -17.83
C ASP A 430 -15.93 9.06 -18.47
N LEU A 431 -16.46 8.02 -17.80
CA LEU A 431 -17.56 7.17 -18.29
C LEU A 431 -18.93 7.78 -17.97
N ILE A 432 -19.27 8.89 -18.64
CA ILE A 432 -20.47 9.72 -18.37
C ILE A 432 -21.80 8.93 -18.47
N GLU A 433 -21.81 7.84 -19.24
CA GLU A 433 -22.96 6.94 -19.44
C GLU A 433 -23.23 5.98 -18.27
N LEU A 434 -22.35 5.92 -17.27
CA LEU A 434 -22.44 4.97 -16.16
C LEU A 434 -23.57 5.35 -15.19
N GLU A 435 -24.48 4.42 -14.94
CA GLU A 435 -25.56 4.61 -13.95
C GLU A 435 -25.27 3.96 -12.59
N VAL A 436 -24.50 2.87 -12.59
CA VAL A 436 -24.20 2.06 -11.40
C VAL A 436 -22.69 1.85 -11.26
N LEU A 437 -22.12 2.28 -10.13
CA LEU A 437 -20.71 2.04 -9.80
C LEU A 437 -20.60 1.08 -8.61
N LYS A 438 -19.99 -0.08 -8.82
CA LYS A 438 -19.72 -1.07 -7.77
C LYS A 438 -18.24 -1.14 -7.44
N LEU A 439 -17.93 -0.90 -6.17
CA LEU A 439 -16.58 -0.96 -5.62
C LEU A 439 -16.52 -2.11 -4.60
N GLU A 440 -15.62 -3.07 -4.82
CA GLU A 440 -15.47 -4.24 -3.94
C GLU A 440 -13.99 -4.45 -3.55
N LEU A 441 -13.73 -4.55 -2.24
CA LEU A 441 -12.41 -4.83 -1.64
C LEU A 441 -11.32 -3.84 -2.09
N ILE A 442 -11.65 -2.54 -2.09
CA ILE A 442 -10.72 -1.43 -2.35
C ILE A 442 -10.44 -0.71 -1.02
N ALA A 443 -9.19 -0.72 -0.58
CA ALA A 443 -8.77 -0.11 0.67
C ALA A 443 -8.52 1.41 0.52
N ASP A 444 -8.76 2.17 1.58
CA ASP A 444 -8.45 3.60 1.71
C ASP A 444 -8.93 4.47 0.54
N VAL A 445 -10.15 4.22 0.09
CA VAL A 445 -10.76 4.96 -1.02
C VAL A 445 -11.06 6.40 -0.62
N THR A 446 -10.52 7.36 -1.37
CA THR A 446 -10.99 8.75 -1.40
C THR A 446 -11.74 8.97 -2.71
N ILE A 447 -13.03 9.28 -2.64
CA ILE A 447 -13.82 9.61 -3.84
C ILE A 447 -13.46 11.05 -4.24
N PRO A 448 -12.82 11.26 -5.41
CA PRO A 448 -12.36 12.57 -5.85
C PRO A 448 -13.54 13.42 -6.36
N PRO A 449 -13.36 14.76 -6.40
CA PRO A 449 -14.37 15.69 -6.94
C PRO A 449 -14.71 15.45 -8.42
N ILE A 450 -13.84 14.76 -9.15
CA ILE A 450 -14.02 14.39 -10.57
C ILE A 450 -15.26 13.51 -10.79
N ILE A 451 -15.77 12.85 -9.74
CA ILE A 451 -17.04 12.09 -9.80
C ILE A 451 -18.23 12.92 -10.30
N ALA A 452 -18.16 14.25 -10.18
CA ALA A 452 -19.18 15.16 -10.70
C ALA A 452 -19.39 15.08 -12.22
N GLN A 453 -18.43 14.51 -12.96
CA GLN A 453 -18.55 14.24 -14.40
C GLN A 453 -19.56 13.12 -14.73
N LEU A 454 -19.82 12.20 -13.77
CA LEU A 454 -20.74 11.07 -13.95
C LEU A 454 -22.21 11.49 -13.80
N SER A 455 -22.71 12.35 -14.68
CA SER A 455 -24.06 12.93 -14.60
C SER A 455 -25.20 11.90 -14.54
N SER A 456 -24.99 10.69 -15.04
CA SER A 456 -25.98 9.61 -15.06
C SER A 456 -25.96 8.72 -13.80
N LEU A 457 -25.03 8.93 -12.86
CA LEU A 457 -24.84 8.07 -11.70
C LEU A 457 -26.04 8.14 -10.74
N LYS A 458 -26.73 7.02 -10.57
CA LYS A 458 -27.91 6.89 -9.70
C LYS A 458 -27.67 5.94 -8.53
N GLU A 459 -26.74 5.01 -8.67
CA GLU A 459 -26.57 3.90 -7.74
C GLU A 459 -25.10 3.60 -7.46
N MET A 460 -24.76 3.40 -6.19
CA MET A 460 -23.38 3.13 -5.76
C MET A 460 -23.33 1.95 -4.79
N TRP A 461 -22.35 1.06 -4.98
CA TRP A 461 -22.15 -0.11 -4.14
C TRP A 461 -20.76 -0.04 -3.52
N LEU A 462 -20.71 -0.08 -2.18
CA LEU A 462 -19.52 -0.04 -1.36
C LEU A 462 -19.41 -1.37 -0.61
N TYR A 463 -18.65 -2.32 -1.17
CA TYR A 463 -18.52 -3.68 -0.65
C TYR A 463 -17.15 -3.87 0.01
N HIS A 464 -17.12 -3.80 1.35
CA HIS A 464 -15.89 -3.86 2.15
C HIS A 464 -14.89 -2.77 1.73
N THR A 465 -15.41 -1.58 1.43
CA THR A 465 -14.67 -0.42 0.95
C THR A 465 -14.94 0.78 1.86
N PRO A 466 -14.09 1.06 2.86
CA PRO A 466 -14.21 2.29 3.64
C PRO A 466 -13.89 3.48 2.73
N ALA A 467 -14.88 4.34 2.49
CA ALA A 467 -14.76 5.46 1.58
C ALA A 467 -14.78 6.80 2.32
N LYS A 468 -13.74 7.60 2.12
CA LYS A 468 -13.69 9.02 2.46
C LYS A 468 -14.14 9.83 1.25
N ILE A 469 -14.74 10.99 1.49
CA ILE A 469 -15.24 11.85 0.42
C ILE A 469 -14.94 13.31 0.75
N GLU A 470 -14.56 14.06 -0.28
CA GLU A 470 -14.35 15.49 -0.19
C GLU A 470 -15.66 16.26 -0.33
N ALA A 471 -15.70 17.49 0.17
CA ALA A 471 -16.91 18.31 0.17
C ALA A 471 -17.55 18.53 -1.23
N PRO A 472 -16.78 18.77 -2.32
CA PRO A 472 -17.37 18.95 -3.65
C PRO A 472 -17.99 17.65 -4.20
N ALA A 473 -17.32 16.52 -4.04
CA ALA A 473 -17.85 15.20 -4.42
C ALA A 473 -19.13 14.88 -3.64
N LEU A 474 -19.17 15.23 -2.35
CA LEU A 474 -20.34 15.02 -1.51
C LEU A 474 -21.54 15.86 -1.98
N ALA A 475 -21.32 17.11 -2.40
CA ALA A 475 -22.38 17.95 -2.94
C ALA A 475 -23.04 17.31 -4.18
N PHE A 476 -22.21 16.77 -5.10
CA PHE A 476 -22.70 16.05 -6.26
C PHE A 476 -23.50 14.78 -5.89
N LEU A 477 -22.96 13.93 -5.02
CA LEU A 477 -23.65 12.69 -4.60
C LEU A 477 -24.96 12.98 -3.87
N ARG A 478 -25.02 14.07 -3.09
CA ARG A 478 -26.22 14.48 -2.36
C ARG A 478 -27.40 14.75 -3.28
N GLU A 479 -27.15 15.25 -4.49
CA GLU A 479 -28.19 15.60 -5.46
C GLU A 479 -28.61 14.39 -6.31
N ASN A 480 -27.62 13.62 -6.78
CA ASN A 480 -27.82 12.61 -7.82
C ASN A 480 -28.08 11.19 -7.29
N LEU A 481 -27.43 10.78 -6.20
CA LEU A 481 -27.49 9.40 -5.72
C LEU A 481 -28.89 9.04 -5.20
N LYS A 482 -29.50 7.98 -5.76
CA LYS A 482 -30.84 7.49 -5.38
C LYS A 482 -30.78 6.17 -4.61
N SER A 483 -29.83 5.30 -4.92
CA SER A 483 -29.66 4.02 -4.23
C SER A 483 -28.21 3.83 -3.76
N LEU A 484 -28.05 3.35 -2.53
CA LEU A 484 -26.75 3.07 -1.94
C LEU A 484 -26.75 1.68 -1.32
N HIS A 485 -25.76 0.87 -1.72
CA HIS A 485 -25.53 -0.46 -1.19
C HIS A 485 -24.23 -0.47 -0.40
N ILE A 486 -24.30 -0.87 0.87
CA ILE A 486 -23.13 -0.97 1.74
C ILE A 486 -23.07 -2.38 2.28
N LYS A 487 -21.96 -3.06 2.01
CA LYS A 487 -21.61 -4.33 2.63
C LYS A 487 -20.37 -4.13 3.47
N PHE A 488 -20.42 -4.47 4.76
CA PHE A 488 -19.35 -4.18 5.70
C PHE A 488 -19.11 -5.37 6.65
N THR A 489 -17.88 -5.48 7.16
CA THR A 489 -17.58 -6.41 8.26
C THR A 489 -17.62 -5.73 9.61
N ASP A 490 -16.95 -4.58 9.73
CA ASP A 490 -16.99 -3.71 10.91
C ASP A 490 -17.87 -2.49 10.65
N ILE A 491 -18.54 -2.01 11.70
CA ILE A 491 -19.42 -0.84 11.63
C ILE A 491 -18.65 0.46 11.33
N LYS A 492 -17.35 0.48 11.62
CA LYS A 492 -16.44 1.59 11.30
C LYS A 492 -16.23 1.79 9.80
N GLU A 493 -16.48 0.76 8.99
CA GLU A 493 -16.43 0.85 7.53
C GLU A 493 -17.60 1.66 6.97
N ILE A 494 -18.70 1.82 7.73
CA ILE A 494 -19.86 2.60 7.31
C ILE A 494 -19.51 4.09 7.34
N PRO A 495 -19.49 4.79 6.20
CA PRO A 495 -19.10 6.19 6.19
C PRO A 495 -20.18 7.08 6.77
N LEU A 496 -19.83 8.02 7.63
CA LEU A 496 -20.80 8.93 8.27
C LEU A 496 -21.42 9.94 7.30
N TRP A 497 -20.79 10.19 6.16
CA TRP A 497 -21.30 11.13 5.15
C TRP A 497 -22.59 10.63 4.47
N ILE A 498 -22.93 9.34 4.58
CA ILE A 498 -24.16 8.79 3.98
C ILE A 498 -25.42 9.48 4.53
N TYR A 499 -25.40 9.92 5.79
CA TYR A 499 -26.52 10.60 6.44
C TYR A 499 -26.77 12.00 5.90
N SER A 500 -25.80 12.57 5.17
CA SER A 500 -25.95 13.87 4.53
C SER A 500 -26.68 13.80 3.17
N LEU A 501 -26.88 12.60 2.62
CA LEU A 501 -27.49 12.33 1.31
C LEU A 501 -29.02 12.51 1.34
N LYS A 502 -29.46 13.76 1.21
CA LYS A 502 -30.88 14.13 1.34
C LYS A 502 -31.82 13.49 0.31
N ASN A 503 -31.33 13.14 -0.88
CA ASN A 503 -32.13 12.59 -1.97
C ASN A 503 -32.10 11.05 -2.09
N LEU A 504 -31.47 10.37 -1.13
CA LEU A 504 -31.35 8.92 -1.13
C LEU A 504 -32.71 8.25 -0.89
N ARG A 505 -33.16 7.44 -1.85
CA ARG A 505 -34.45 6.74 -1.83
C ARG A 505 -34.34 5.30 -1.35
N GLU A 506 -33.23 4.64 -1.65
CA GLU A 506 -33.02 3.23 -1.33
C GLU A 506 -31.69 3.06 -0.59
N LEU A 507 -31.73 2.33 0.53
CA LEU A 507 -30.54 2.02 1.31
C LEU A 507 -30.50 0.53 1.63
N HIS A 508 -29.40 -0.11 1.25
CA HIS A 508 -29.14 -1.52 1.49
C HIS A 508 -27.94 -1.66 2.41
N LEU A 509 -28.17 -2.11 3.65
CA LEU A 509 -27.11 -2.38 4.63
C LEU A 509 -26.97 -3.88 4.81
N THR A 510 -25.79 -4.41 4.52
CA THR A 510 -25.45 -5.83 4.69
C THR A 510 -24.23 -5.96 5.59
N GLY A 511 -24.38 -6.54 6.76
CA GLY A 511 -23.30 -6.67 7.73
C GLY A 511 -23.84 -6.85 9.14
N ASN A 512 -22.96 -7.11 10.10
CA ASN A 512 -23.38 -7.36 11.47
C ASN A 512 -23.61 -6.04 12.24
N LEU A 513 -24.87 -5.71 12.51
CA LEU A 513 -25.29 -4.55 13.31
C LEU A 513 -25.60 -4.88 14.78
N SER A 514 -25.08 -6.01 15.30
CA SER A 514 -25.46 -6.54 16.62
C SER A 514 -25.43 -5.53 17.78
N ALA A 515 -26.37 -5.75 18.69
CA ALA A 515 -26.86 -4.84 19.73
C ALA A 515 -25.95 -4.72 20.97
N ASP A 516 -24.68 -4.36 20.78
CA ASP A 516 -23.92 -3.75 21.88
C ASP A 516 -24.27 -2.26 21.93
N ASN A 517 -24.60 -1.73 23.11
CA ASN A 517 -25.19 -0.39 23.32
C ASN A 517 -24.46 0.78 22.61
N ASN A 518 -23.18 0.62 22.25
CA ASN A 518 -22.39 1.64 21.55
C ASN A 518 -22.51 1.60 20.01
N ARG A 519 -23.18 0.61 19.42
CA ARG A 519 -23.26 0.41 17.95
C ARG A 519 -24.45 1.10 17.28
N PHE A 520 -25.49 1.47 18.02
CA PHE A 520 -26.64 2.20 17.46
C PHE A 520 -26.31 3.64 17.05
N ILE A 521 -25.22 4.21 17.59
CA ILE A 521 -24.74 5.57 17.27
C ILE A 521 -24.52 5.76 15.77
N VAL A 522 -24.05 4.71 15.06
CA VAL A 522 -23.85 4.80 13.62
C VAL A 522 -25.19 4.89 12.91
N ILE A 523 -26.19 4.10 13.29
CA ILE A 523 -27.50 4.04 12.63
C ILE A 523 -28.40 5.23 13.02
N ASP A 524 -28.13 5.92 14.13
CA ASP A 524 -28.91 7.10 14.55
C ASP A 524 -28.95 8.20 13.48
N GLY A 525 -27.92 8.27 12.61
CA GLY A 525 -27.89 9.17 11.46
C GLY A 525 -28.96 8.90 10.39
N LEU A 526 -29.60 7.71 10.37
CA LEU A 526 -30.67 7.42 9.41
C LEU A 526 -31.87 8.37 9.55
N ARG A 527 -32.05 9.02 10.71
CA ARG A 527 -33.12 10.03 10.91
C ARG A 527 -33.05 11.19 9.92
N GLU A 528 -31.86 11.51 9.42
CA GLU A 528 -31.64 12.60 8.48
C GLU A 528 -32.08 12.25 7.04
N LEU A 529 -32.25 10.96 6.73
CA LEU A 529 -32.63 10.46 5.40
C LEU A 529 -34.15 10.55 5.18
N LYS A 530 -34.66 11.78 5.11
CA LYS A 530 -36.11 12.05 5.02
C LYS A 530 -36.78 11.57 3.73
N SER A 531 -36.02 11.35 2.66
CA SER A 531 -36.55 10.88 1.36
C SER A 531 -36.46 9.37 1.17
N LEU A 532 -36.03 8.63 2.20
CA LEU A 532 -35.86 7.19 2.15
C LEU A 532 -37.21 6.48 2.02
N LYS A 533 -37.34 5.65 0.98
CA LYS A 533 -38.54 4.85 0.68
C LYS A 533 -38.30 3.36 0.89
N VAL A 534 -37.11 2.89 0.60
CA VAL A 534 -36.74 1.47 0.71
C VAL A 534 -35.56 1.33 1.66
N LEU A 535 -35.75 0.50 2.69
CA LEU A 535 -34.68 0.11 3.60
C LEU A 535 -34.57 -1.40 3.63
N ARG A 536 -33.40 -1.90 3.26
CA ARG A 536 -33.06 -3.32 3.34
C ARG A 536 -31.93 -3.53 4.33
N LEU A 537 -32.20 -4.33 5.35
CA LEU A 537 -31.27 -4.70 6.39
C LEU A 537 -31.01 -6.20 6.30
N LYS A 538 -29.77 -6.57 5.99
CA LYS A 538 -29.30 -7.95 6.09
C LYS A 538 -28.26 -8.02 7.20
N SER A 539 -28.67 -8.47 8.37
CA SER A 539 -27.89 -8.39 9.62
C SER A 539 -28.40 -9.40 10.64
N ASN A 540 -27.72 -9.58 11.77
CA ASN A 540 -28.15 -10.41 12.90
C ASN A 540 -28.80 -9.55 14.00
N LEU A 541 -29.98 -9.00 13.72
CA LEU A 541 -30.72 -8.12 14.63
C LEU A 541 -31.49 -8.94 15.69
N THR A 542 -31.27 -8.66 16.97
CA THR A 542 -32.09 -9.25 18.04
C THR A 542 -33.38 -8.46 18.27
N LYS A 543 -33.36 -7.16 18.01
CA LYS A 543 -34.49 -6.23 18.11
C LYS A 543 -34.43 -5.23 16.97
N LEU A 544 -35.60 -4.71 16.56
CA LEU A 544 -35.65 -3.63 15.59
C LEU A 544 -35.20 -2.30 16.25
N PRO A 545 -34.20 -1.60 15.71
CA PRO A 545 -33.74 -0.33 16.28
C PRO A 545 -34.84 0.74 16.23
N GLN A 546 -34.92 1.60 17.27
CA GLN A 546 -35.92 2.66 17.33
C GLN A 546 -35.78 3.65 16.16
N VAL A 547 -34.55 3.96 15.74
CA VAL A 547 -34.31 4.82 14.58
C VAL A 547 -34.95 4.30 13.30
N VAL A 548 -34.96 2.98 13.06
CA VAL A 548 -35.63 2.39 11.89
C VAL A 548 -37.14 2.64 11.97
N THR A 549 -37.72 2.61 13.18
CA THR A 549 -39.14 2.90 13.39
C THR A 549 -39.47 4.38 13.27
N ASP A 550 -38.54 5.26 13.62
CA ASP A 550 -38.70 6.71 13.47
C ASP A 550 -38.69 7.13 11.98
N VAL A 551 -37.80 6.53 11.18
CA VAL A 551 -37.75 6.74 9.71
C VAL A 551 -38.94 6.06 9.01
N GLY A 552 -39.50 5.02 9.64
CA GLY A 552 -40.60 4.21 9.13
C GLY A 552 -41.89 4.95 8.79
N VAL A 553 -42.06 6.20 9.22
CA VAL A 553 -43.22 7.05 8.87
C VAL A 553 -43.28 7.33 7.36
N HIS A 554 -42.12 7.46 6.70
CA HIS A 554 -42.03 7.78 5.27
C HIS A 554 -41.70 6.56 4.41
N LEU A 555 -41.30 5.45 5.05
CA LEU A 555 -40.84 4.24 4.38
C LEU A 555 -42.00 3.50 3.71
N GLN A 556 -41.76 3.04 2.48
CA GLN A 556 -42.72 2.25 1.70
C GLN A 556 -42.37 0.76 1.73
N LYS A 557 -41.08 0.42 1.74
CA LYS A 557 -40.60 -0.95 1.79
C LYS A 557 -39.59 -1.16 2.91
N LEU A 558 -39.85 -2.13 3.76
CA LEU A 558 -38.91 -2.62 4.78
C LEU A 558 -38.61 -4.08 4.51
N SER A 559 -37.33 -4.38 4.29
CA SER A 559 -36.85 -5.75 4.11
C SER A 559 -35.81 -6.08 5.17
N ILE A 560 -36.11 -7.06 6.01
CA ILE A 560 -35.20 -7.58 7.04
C ILE A 560 -34.89 -9.02 6.68
N ASN A 561 -33.61 -9.29 6.44
CA ASN A 561 -33.08 -10.64 6.31
C ASN A 561 -32.16 -10.92 7.50
N ASN A 562 -32.62 -11.72 8.46
CA ASN A 562 -31.96 -11.85 9.75
C ASN A 562 -30.96 -13.02 9.85
N GLU A 563 -30.66 -13.64 8.72
CA GLU A 563 -29.75 -14.79 8.56
C GLU A 563 -30.02 -16.00 9.48
N GLY A 564 -31.18 -16.08 10.14
CA GLY A 564 -31.56 -17.13 11.09
C GLY A 564 -31.53 -16.70 12.56
N THR A 565 -31.19 -15.44 12.85
CA THR A 565 -31.26 -14.88 14.20
C THR A 565 -32.72 -14.61 14.58
N LYS A 566 -33.09 -14.89 15.84
CA LYS A 566 -34.44 -14.64 16.34
C LYS A 566 -34.69 -13.15 16.55
N LEU A 567 -35.62 -12.60 15.79
CA LEU A 567 -36.03 -11.20 15.90
C LEU A 567 -37.13 -11.04 16.96
N MET A 568 -36.76 -10.50 18.12
CA MET A 568 -37.64 -10.32 19.26
C MET A 568 -38.27 -8.92 19.25
N VAL A 569 -39.52 -8.82 19.72
CA VAL A 569 -40.22 -7.55 19.97
C VAL A 569 -40.44 -6.71 18.71
N LEU A 570 -41.52 -7.00 17.98
CA LEU A 570 -41.93 -6.28 16.77
C LEU A 570 -43.07 -5.27 16.98
N ASN A 571 -43.38 -4.94 18.24
CA ASN A 571 -44.46 -3.98 18.57
C ASN A 571 -44.25 -2.60 17.94
N SER A 572 -43.00 -2.21 17.74
CA SER A 572 -42.62 -0.93 17.13
C SER A 572 -43.01 -0.81 15.65
N LEU A 573 -43.29 -1.93 14.95
CA LEU A 573 -43.76 -1.90 13.57
C LEU A 573 -45.03 -1.09 13.40
N LYS A 574 -45.91 -1.02 14.42
CA LYS A 574 -47.17 -0.26 14.39
C LYS A 574 -46.99 1.22 14.02
N LYS A 575 -45.79 1.78 14.22
CA LYS A 575 -45.47 3.17 13.84
C LYS A 575 -45.32 3.37 12.31
N MET A 576 -45.08 2.31 11.55
CA MET A 576 -44.74 2.35 10.12
C MET A 576 -45.99 2.35 9.21
N VAL A 577 -46.92 3.25 9.45
CA VAL A 577 -48.27 3.21 8.84
C VAL A 577 -48.28 3.34 7.31
N ASN A 578 -47.21 3.86 6.70
CA ASN A 578 -47.10 4.07 5.25
C ASN A 578 -46.50 2.87 4.49
N LEU A 579 -46.15 1.79 5.20
CA LEU A 579 -45.51 0.63 4.61
C LEU A 579 -46.46 -0.09 3.65
N THR A 580 -46.00 -0.29 2.41
CA THR A 580 -46.71 -1.04 1.36
C THR A 580 -46.14 -2.44 1.18
N GLU A 581 -44.84 -2.62 1.43
CA GLU A 581 -44.14 -3.89 1.28
C GLU A 581 -43.35 -4.22 2.55
N LEU A 582 -43.58 -5.41 3.11
CA LEU A 582 -42.87 -5.91 4.28
C LEU A 582 -42.27 -7.28 3.99
N GLU A 583 -40.95 -7.39 4.11
CA GLU A 583 -40.24 -8.67 4.00
C GLU A 583 -39.53 -8.96 5.33
N LEU A 584 -39.90 -10.09 5.97
CA LEU A 584 -39.25 -10.62 7.16
C LEU A 584 -38.72 -12.03 6.84
N VAL A 585 -37.51 -12.06 6.31
CA VAL A 585 -36.87 -13.25 5.74
C VAL A 585 -35.89 -13.84 6.76
N ARG A 586 -35.95 -15.15 7.02
CA ARG A 586 -34.98 -15.83 7.91
C ARG A 586 -34.87 -15.14 9.29
N CYS A 587 -36.01 -14.79 9.87
CA CYS A 587 -36.11 -14.07 11.14
C CYS A 587 -36.38 -14.99 12.36
N ASP A 588 -36.39 -16.32 12.14
CA ASP A 588 -36.78 -17.34 13.13
C ASP A 588 -38.11 -17.01 13.83
N LEU A 589 -39.08 -16.55 13.02
CA LEU A 589 -40.42 -16.26 13.51
C LEU A 589 -41.20 -17.57 13.66
N GLU A 590 -41.67 -17.86 14.86
CA GLU A 590 -42.56 -19.00 15.14
C GLU A 590 -44.04 -18.66 14.90
N ARG A 591 -44.40 -17.37 15.00
CA ARG A 591 -45.75 -16.82 14.79
C ARG A 591 -45.69 -15.50 14.04
N ILE A 592 -46.80 -15.14 13.40
CA ILE A 592 -46.96 -13.85 12.73
C ILE A 592 -47.15 -12.74 13.78
N PRO A 593 -46.31 -11.69 13.80
CA PRO A 593 -46.42 -10.61 14.78
C PRO A 593 -47.73 -9.81 14.65
N HIS A 594 -48.47 -9.66 15.75
CA HIS A 594 -49.73 -8.90 15.76
C HIS A 594 -49.61 -7.43 15.35
N SER A 595 -48.42 -6.84 15.46
CA SER A 595 -48.16 -5.46 15.04
C SER A 595 -48.27 -5.24 13.53
N ILE A 596 -48.12 -6.29 12.71
CA ILE A 596 -48.28 -6.21 11.25
C ILE A 596 -49.72 -5.82 10.88
N PHE A 597 -50.70 -6.21 11.69
CA PHE A 597 -52.12 -5.94 11.43
C PHE A 597 -52.53 -4.47 11.62
N SER A 598 -51.66 -3.65 12.19
CA SER A 598 -51.84 -2.20 12.27
C SER A 598 -51.41 -1.47 10.98
N LEU A 599 -50.83 -2.18 10.01
CA LEU A 599 -50.27 -1.61 8.79
C LEU A 599 -51.28 -1.67 7.64
N HIS A 600 -52.32 -0.85 7.71
CA HIS A 600 -53.47 -0.88 6.80
C HIS A 600 -53.14 -0.67 5.31
N ASN A 601 -51.96 -0.11 5.00
CA ASN A 601 -51.48 0.15 3.65
C ASN A 601 -50.70 -1.01 3.02
N LEU A 602 -50.46 -2.10 3.75
CA LEU A 602 -49.72 -3.24 3.23
C LEU A 602 -50.39 -3.85 2.01
N GLN A 603 -49.60 -4.01 0.95
CA GLN A 603 -49.96 -4.64 -0.31
C GLN A 603 -49.25 -5.98 -0.48
N GLU A 604 -48.01 -6.08 0.03
CA GLU A 604 -47.21 -7.29 -0.06
C GLU A 604 -46.56 -7.63 1.29
N ILE A 605 -46.67 -8.91 1.66
CA ILE A 605 -46.04 -9.48 2.84
C ILE A 605 -45.26 -10.73 2.44
N ASP A 606 -43.98 -10.78 2.79
CA ASP A 606 -43.10 -11.94 2.63
C ASP A 606 -42.51 -12.40 3.96
N LEU A 607 -42.93 -13.58 4.44
CA LEU A 607 -42.46 -14.20 5.69
C LEU A 607 -41.69 -15.50 5.41
N LYS A 608 -40.87 -15.54 4.37
CA LYS A 608 -40.14 -16.75 3.98
C LYS A 608 -39.06 -17.21 4.94
N ASP A 609 -38.78 -18.52 4.86
CA ASP A 609 -37.71 -19.19 5.61
C ASP A 609 -37.80 -18.86 7.11
N ASN A 610 -39.01 -18.88 7.66
CA ASN A 610 -39.26 -18.76 9.09
C ASN A 610 -39.69 -20.13 9.66
N ASN A 611 -39.98 -20.16 10.95
CA ASN A 611 -40.40 -21.37 11.65
C ASN A 611 -41.93 -21.36 11.91
N LEU A 612 -42.70 -20.76 11.00
CA LEU A 612 -44.16 -20.62 11.15
C LEU A 612 -44.82 -22.00 11.04
N LYS A 613 -45.45 -22.46 12.11
CA LYS A 613 -46.19 -23.75 12.15
C LYS A 613 -47.68 -23.59 11.88
N THR A 614 -48.22 -22.43 12.25
CA THR A 614 -49.64 -22.08 12.11
C THR A 614 -49.75 -20.67 11.58
N ILE A 615 -50.90 -20.37 10.98
CA ILE A 615 -51.26 -19.03 10.48
C ILE A 615 -52.65 -18.61 10.97
N GLU A 616 -53.05 -19.07 12.16
CA GLU A 616 -54.32 -18.71 12.82
C GLU A 616 -54.49 -17.19 12.97
N GLU A 617 -53.39 -16.46 13.05
CA GLU A 617 -53.37 -15.01 13.07
C GLU A 617 -53.94 -14.38 11.79
N ILE A 618 -54.19 -15.16 10.73
CA ILE A 618 -54.90 -14.73 9.51
C ILE A 618 -56.27 -14.13 9.79
N ILE A 619 -56.93 -14.49 10.91
CA ILE A 619 -58.17 -13.83 11.35
C ILE A 619 -57.99 -12.31 11.38
N SER A 620 -56.82 -11.83 11.79
CA SER A 620 -56.51 -10.39 11.88
C SER A 620 -56.14 -9.73 10.55
N PHE A 621 -55.94 -10.50 9.48
CA PHE A 621 -55.66 -9.94 8.14
C PHE A 621 -56.88 -9.29 7.51
N GLN A 622 -58.08 -9.48 8.06
CA GLN A 622 -59.26 -8.72 7.67
C GLN A 622 -59.04 -7.19 7.78
N HIS A 623 -58.12 -6.74 8.64
CA HIS A 623 -57.75 -5.33 8.81
C HIS A 623 -56.78 -4.81 7.73
N LEU A 624 -56.25 -5.70 6.87
CA LEU A 624 -55.31 -5.40 5.79
C LEU A 624 -56.04 -5.37 4.44
N HIS A 625 -56.91 -4.39 4.26
CA HIS A 625 -57.82 -4.31 3.11
C HIS A 625 -57.11 -4.19 1.75
N ARG A 626 -55.84 -3.77 1.72
CA ARG A 626 -55.05 -3.56 0.49
C ARG A 626 -54.12 -4.72 0.16
N LEU A 627 -54.15 -5.82 0.91
CA LEU A 627 -53.23 -6.94 0.70
C LEU A 627 -53.53 -7.65 -0.63
N VAL A 628 -52.54 -7.64 -1.53
CA VAL A 628 -52.59 -8.23 -2.87
C VAL A 628 -51.70 -9.48 -2.96
N CYS A 629 -50.60 -9.51 -2.21
CA CYS A 629 -49.57 -10.55 -2.32
C CYS A 629 -49.19 -11.07 -0.93
N LEU A 630 -49.36 -12.38 -0.72
CA LEU A 630 -48.99 -13.07 0.52
C LEU A 630 -48.03 -14.22 0.23
N LYS A 631 -46.81 -14.12 0.76
CA LYS A 631 -45.75 -15.12 0.60
C LYS A 631 -45.40 -15.74 1.95
N LEU A 632 -45.69 -17.03 2.08
CA LEU A 632 -45.51 -17.84 3.30
C LEU A 632 -44.72 -19.14 3.00
N TRP A 633 -43.96 -19.14 1.92
CA TRP A 633 -43.17 -20.28 1.47
C TRP A 633 -42.00 -20.63 2.40
N TYR A 634 -41.50 -21.86 2.32
CA TYR A 634 -40.40 -22.36 3.16
C TYR A 634 -40.66 -22.17 4.66
N ASN A 635 -41.80 -22.65 5.13
CA ASN A 635 -42.18 -22.64 6.54
C ASN A 635 -42.58 -24.07 6.98
N GLN A 636 -43.22 -24.21 8.14
CA GLN A 636 -43.70 -25.48 8.68
C GLN A 636 -45.23 -25.51 8.82
N ILE A 637 -45.94 -24.77 7.97
CA ILE A 637 -47.39 -24.60 8.07
C ILE A 637 -48.08 -25.95 7.80
N ALA A 638 -48.84 -26.46 8.77
CA ALA A 638 -49.51 -27.75 8.67
C ALA A 638 -50.90 -27.69 8.02
N TYR A 639 -51.61 -26.57 8.18
CA TYR A 639 -52.93 -26.37 7.58
C TYR A 639 -53.21 -24.89 7.33
N ILE A 640 -54.16 -24.62 6.43
CA ILE A 640 -54.63 -23.27 6.13
C ILE A 640 -55.97 -23.07 6.86
N PRO A 641 -56.13 -22.01 7.67
CA PRO A 641 -57.37 -21.72 8.38
C PRO A 641 -58.44 -21.19 7.43
N ILE A 642 -59.72 -21.45 7.75
CA ILE A 642 -60.87 -21.08 6.90
C ILE A 642 -60.97 -19.57 6.65
N GLN A 643 -60.38 -18.75 7.53
CA GLN A 643 -60.38 -17.30 7.45
C GLN A 643 -59.51 -16.77 6.30
N ILE A 644 -58.71 -17.60 5.63
CA ILE A 644 -58.04 -17.18 4.38
C ILE A 644 -59.04 -16.63 3.34
N GLY A 645 -60.28 -17.13 3.35
CA GLY A 645 -61.34 -16.68 2.46
C GLY A 645 -61.80 -15.23 2.68
N THR A 646 -61.43 -14.59 3.79
CA THR A 646 -61.72 -13.16 4.00
C THR A 646 -60.78 -12.27 3.17
N LEU A 647 -59.67 -12.80 2.66
CA LEU A 647 -58.67 -12.06 1.87
C LEU A 647 -59.08 -11.97 0.39
N THR A 648 -60.24 -11.39 0.14
CA THR A 648 -60.85 -11.34 -1.21
C THR A 648 -60.09 -10.48 -2.22
N ASN A 649 -59.20 -9.61 -1.75
CA ASN A 649 -58.33 -8.76 -2.59
C ASN A 649 -57.02 -9.44 -3.02
N LEU A 650 -56.75 -10.65 -2.54
CA LEU A 650 -55.50 -11.36 -2.82
C LEU A 650 -55.41 -11.77 -4.30
N GLU A 651 -54.31 -11.41 -4.96
CA GLU A 651 -53.99 -11.83 -6.33
C GLU A 651 -52.89 -12.88 -6.38
N ARG A 652 -52.00 -12.91 -5.39
CA ARG A 652 -50.86 -13.85 -5.35
C ARG A 652 -50.73 -14.50 -3.97
N LEU A 653 -50.67 -15.83 -3.97
CA LEU A 653 -50.48 -16.63 -2.75
C LEU A 653 -49.40 -17.68 -2.97
N TYR A 654 -48.36 -17.66 -2.14
CA TYR A 654 -47.27 -18.61 -2.14
C TYR A 654 -47.23 -19.37 -0.82
N LEU A 655 -47.42 -20.68 -0.90
CA LEU A 655 -47.46 -21.62 0.23
C LEU A 655 -46.55 -22.83 -0.02
N ASN A 656 -45.62 -22.73 -0.97
CA ASN A 656 -44.74 -23.83 -1.33
C ASN A 656 -43.73 -24.18 -0.22
N ARG A 657 -43.32 -25.46 -0.18
CA ARG A 657 -42.42 -26.02 0.85
C ARG A 657 -42.96 -25.77 2.26
N ASN A 658 -44.18 -26.23 2.50
CA ASN A 658 -44.80 -26.31 3.82
C ASN A 658 -45.19 -27.77 4.10
N LYS A 659 -46.04 -28.02 5.10
CA LYS A 659 -46.52 -29.35 5.48
C LYS A 659 -48.04 -29.47 5.35
N ILE A 660 -48.62 -28.76 4.37
CA ILE A 660 -50.07 -28.65 4.22
C ILE A 660 -50.64 -29.95 3.66
N GLU A 661 -51.63 -30.52 4.34
CA GLU A 661 -52.30 -31.77 3.92
C GLU A 661 -53.61 -31.53 3.17
N LYS A 662 -54.34 -30.46 3.52
CA LYS A 662 -55.66 -30.14 2.93
C LYS A 662 -55.80 -28.64 2.72
N ILE A 663 -56.53 -28.27 1.66
CA ILE A 663 -56.90 -26.88 1.34
C ILE A 663 -58.37 -26.67 1.74
N PRO A 664 -58.69 -25.64 2.55
CA PRO A 664 -60.08 -25.31 2.88
C PRO A 664 -60.81 -24.75 1.65
N SER A 665 -62.10 -25.05 1.50
CA SER A 665 -62.95 -24.52 0.42
C SER A 665 -63.01 -22.99 0.42
N GLN A 666 -62.82 -22.37 1.58
CA GLN A 666 -62.82 -20.92 1.73
C GLN A 666 -61.68 -20.22 0.98
N LEU A 667 -60.56 -20.89 0.68
CA LEU A 667 -59.48 -20.30 -0.14
C LEU A 667 -59.99 -19.86 -1.51
N PHE A 668 -60.96 -20.57 -2.07
CA PHE A 668 -61.52 -20.29 -3.39
C PHE A 668 -62.48 -19.09 -3.40
N PHE A 669 -62.75 -18.49 -2.23
CA PHE A 669 -63.44 -17.19 -2.13
C PHE A 669 -62.54 -16.02 -2.55
N CYS A 670 -61.22 -16.21 -2.61
CA CYS A 670 -60.26 -15.24 -3.15
C CYS A 670 -60.34 -15.15 -4.69
N ARG A 671 -61.47 -14.73 -5.26
CA ARG A 671 -61.75 -14.75 -6.71
C ARG A 671 -60.83 -13.87 -7.58
N LYS A 672 -60.05 -12.98 -6.96
CA LYS A 672 -59.03 -12.16 -7.64
C LYS A 672 -57.69 -12.89 -7.80
N LEU A 673 -57.54 -14.09 -7.22
CA LEU A 673 -56.30 -14.85 -7.30
C LEU A 673 -55.92 -15.15 -8.75
N ARG A 674 -54.68 -14.78 -9.11
CA ARG A 674 -54.05 -15.02 -10.41
C ARG A 674 -52.89 -16.00 -10.30
N PHE A 675 -52.23 -16.03 -9.14
CA PHE A 675 -51.06 -16.86 -8.89
C PHE A 675 -51.23 -17.65 -7.60
N LEU A 676 -51.17 -18.98 -7.70
CA LEU A 676 -51.22 -19.90 -6.58
C LEU A 676 -50.09 -20.92 -6.66
N ASP A 677 -49.21 -20.92 -5.66
CA ASP A 677 -48.17 -21.95 -5.53
C ASP A 677 -48.35 -22.73 -4.22
N LEU A 678 -48.61 -24.01 -4.37
CA LEU A 678 -48.82 -25.01 -3.31
C LEU A 678 -47.81 -26.16 -3.44
N SER A 679 -46.72 -25.96 -4.16
CA SER A 679 -45.72 -27.00 -4.45
C SER A 679 -45.00 -27.48 -3.19
N HIS A 680 -44.50 -28.71 -3.17
CA HIS A 680 -43.80 -29.31 -2.02
C HIS A 680 -44.63 -29.24 -0.73
N ASN A 681 -45.83 -29.81 -0.77
CA ASN A 681 -46.70 -30.02 0.37
C ASN A 681 -47.11 -31.50 0.44
N ASN A 682 -48.06 -31.85 1.31
CA ASN A 682 -48.58 -33.21 1.46
C ASN A 682 -50.02 -33.33 0.93
N LEU A 683 -50.39 -32.53 -0.09
CA LEU A 683 -51.75 -32.52 -0.62
C LEU A 683 -52.07 -33.83 -1.36
N THR A 684 -53.22 -34.43 -1.07
CA THR A 684 -53.71 -35.65 -1.75
C THR A 684 -54.71 -35.37 -2.86
N SER A 685 -55.38 -34.21 -2.81
CA SER A 685 -56.34 -33.79 -3.84
C SER A 685 -56.45 -32.26 -3.89
N ILE A 686 -56.93 -31.76 -5.03
CA ILE A 686 -57.34 -30.36 -5.19
C ILE A 686 -58.86 -30.31 -4.99
N HIS A 687 -59.34 -29.34 -4.22
CA HIS A 687 -60.76 -29.19 -3.96
C HIS A 687 -61.52 -28.72 -5.22
N PRO A 688 -62.73 -29.23 -5.52
CA PRO A 688 -63.52 -28.86 -6.71
C PRO A 688 -63.76 -27.35 -6.87
N ASP A 689 -63.89 -26.62 -5.76
CA ASP A 689 -64.09 -25.16 -5.76
C ASP A 689 -62.94 -24.36 -6.42
N VAL A 690 -61.82 -24.99 -6.82
CA VAL A 690 -60.80 -24.37 -7.67
C VAL A 690 -61.39 -23.73 -8.94
N GLY A 691 -62.49 -24.29 -9.47
CA GLY A 691 -63.21 -23.73 -10.62
C GLY A 691 -63.76 -22.31 -10.40
N PHE A 692 -63.93 -21.87 -9.14
CA PHE A 692 -64.33 -20.50 -8.82
C PHE A 692 -63.22 -19.47 -9.07
N LEU A 693 -61.96 -19.89 -9.19
CA LEU A 693 -60.83 -19.01 -9.48
C LEU A 693 -60.70 -18.73 -10.98
N GLN A 694 -61.70 -18.09 -11.57
CA GLN A 694 -61.75 -17.80 -13.02
C GLN A 694 -60.64 -16.86 -13.53
N ASN A 695 -59.95 -16.17 -12.62
CA ASN A 695 -58.83 -15.29 -12.92
C ASN A 695 -57.46 -15.97 -12.79
N LEU A 696 -57.40 -17.24 -12.40
CA LEU A 696 -56.16 -17.96 -12.18
C LEU A 696 -55.37 -18.08 -13.48
N GLN A 697 -54.09 -17.71 -13.43
CA GLN A 697 -53.14 -17.75 -14.55
C GLN A 697 -52.00 -18.73 -14.28
N TYR A 698 -51.60 -18.86 -13.02
CA TYR A 698 -50.52 -19.75 -12.59
C TYR A 698 -51.01 -20.61 -11.44
N LEU A 699 -50.92 -21.92 -11.61
CA LEU A 699 -51.14 -22.91 -10.56
C LEU A 699 -49.97 -23.88 -10.52
N ALA A 700 -49.30 -23.97 -9.37
CA ALA A 700 -48.29 -24.99 -9.12
C ALA A 700 -48.68 -25.84 -7.92
N VAL A 701 -48.71 -27.15 -8.12
CA VAL A 701 -48.93 -28.18 -7.09
C VAL A 701 -47.86 -29.27 -7.20
N THR A 702 -46.68 -28.93 -7.71
CA THR A 702 -45.56 -29.84 -7.93
C THR A 702 -45.12 -30.49 -6.62
N ALA A 703 -44.65 -31.74 -6.64
CA ALA A 703 -44.16 -32.46 -5.45
C ALA A 703 -45.21 -32.54 -4.33
N ASN A 704 -46.40 -33.04 -4.66
CA ASN A 704 -47.46 -33.40 -3.73
C ASN A 704 -47.81 -34.89 -3.91
N ARG A 705 -48.97 -35.34 -3.40
CA ARG A 705 -49.46 -36.73 -3.52
C ARG A 705 -50.81 -36.75 -4.24
N ILE A 706 -51.00 -35.87 -5.21
CA ILE A 706 -52.29 -35.73 -5.92
C ILE A 706 -52.48 -36.93 -6.84
N GLU A 707 -53.61 -37.63 -6.68
CA GLU A 707 -53.95 -38.82 -7.48
C GLU A 707 -54.81 -38.49 -8.71
N THR A 708 -55.71 -37.53 -8.58
CA THR A 708 -56.64 -37.10 -9.65
C THR A 708 -56.83 -35.59 -9.64
N LEU A 709 -57.06 -35.01 -10.82
CA LEU A 709 -57.44 -33.59 -10.95
C LEU A 709 -58.97 -33.46 -10.99
N PRO A 710 -59.56 -32.51 -10.24
CA PRO A 710 -61.00 -32.27 -10.28
C PRO A 710 -61.43 -31.71 -11.65
N PRO A 711 -62.58 -32.12 -12.21
CA PRO A 711 -63.06 -31.63 -13.50
C PRO A 711 -63.36 -30.12 -13.51
N GLU A 712 -63.53 -29.51 -12.34
CA GLU A 712 -63.74 -28.07 -12.17
C GLU A 712 -62.47 -27.25 -12.43
N LEU A 713 -61.27 -27.83 -12.34
CA LEU A 713 -60.00 -27.13 -12.65
C LEU A 713 -59.99 -26.57 -14.08
N PHE A 714 -60.62 -27.29 -15.01
CA PHE A 714 -60.70 -26.90 -16.42
C PHE A 714 -61.67 -25.74 -16.68
N GLN A 715 -62.43 -25.30 -15.67
CA GLN A 715 -63.23 -24.07 -15.73
C GLN A 715 -62.36 -22.80 -15.64
N CYS A 716 -61.10 -22.90 -15.19
CA CYS A 716 -60.14 -21.80 -15.11
C CYS A 716 -59.57 -21.41 -16.49
N LYS A 717 -60.39 -20.82 -17.37
CA LYS A 717 -60.03 -20.52 -18.78
C LYS A 717 -58.83 -19.58 -18.97
N LYS A 718 -58.41 -18.84 -17.95
CA LYS A 718 -57.25 -17.93 -18.01
C LYS A 718 -55.92 -18.58 -17.61
N LEU A 719 -55.93 -19.88 -17.28
CA LEU A 719 -54.74 -20.59 -16.84
C LEU A 719 -53.71 -20.66 -17.97
N ARG A 720 -52.48 -20.21 -17.68
CA ARG A 720 -51.34 -20.17 -18.61
C ARG A 720 -50.28 -21.19 -18.23
N THR A 721 -50.00 -21.31 -16.92
CA THR A 721 -49.00 -22.23 -16.40
C THR A 721 -49.64 -23.16 -15.39
N LEU A 722 -49.53 -24.46 -15.66
CA LEU A 722 -50.00 -25.52 -14.78
C LEU A 722 -48.87 -26.49 -14.48
N ASN A 723 -48.35 -26.44 -13.26
CA ASN A 723 -47.25 -27.30 -12.82
C ASN A 723 -47.77 -28.41 -11.91
N LEU A 724 -47.71 -29.64 -12.40
CA LEU A 724 -48.24 -30.85 -11.77
C LEU A 724 -47.16 -31.91 -11.51
N GLY A 725 -45.88 -31.58 -11.72
CA GLY A 725 -44.81 -32.56 -11.64
C GLY A 725 -44.67 -33.24 -10.27
N ASN A 726 -44.06 -34.43 -10.21
CA ASN A 726 -43.84 -35.20 -8.99
C ASN A 726 -45.13 -35.39 -8.16
N ASN A 727 -46.19 -35.88 -8.79
CA ASN A 727 -47.44 -36.26 -8.13
C ASN A 727 -47.74 -37.76 -8.40
N CYS A 728 -48.95 -38.22 -8.06
CA CYS A 728 -49.39 -39.60 -8.26
C CYS A 728 -50.49 -39.70 -9.33
N LEU A 729 -50.52 -38.77 -10.30
CA LEU A 729 -51.53 -38.76 -11.36
C LEU A 729 -51.40 -40.00 -12.25
N GLN A 730 -52.50 -40.74 -12.43
CA GLN A 730 -52.56 -41.93 -13.29
C GLN A 730 -53.11 -41.59 -14.69
N THR A 731 -54.08 -40.68 -14.75
CA THR A 731 -54.72 -40.25 -15.99
C THR A 731 -54.93 -38.75 -16.01
N LEU A 732 -54.90 -38.15 -17.19
CA LEU A 732 -55.31 -36.77 -17.41
C LEU A 732 -56.71 -36.73 -18.03
N PRO A 733 -57.65 -35.89 -17.53
CA PRO A 733 -58.99 -35.80 -18.10
C PRO A 733 -59.00 -35.28 -19.54
N SER A 734 -59.95 -35.71 -20.38
CA SER A 734 -60.12 -35.17 -21.75
C SER A 734 -60.41 -33.66 -21.79
N ARG A 735 -60.85 -33.07 -20.67
CA ARG A 735 -61.12 -31.62 -20.54
C ARG A 735 -59.87 -30.72 -20.57
N PHE A 736 -58.67 -31.28 -20.68
CA PHE A 736 -57.45 -30.49 -20.85
C PHE A 736 -57.50 -29.55 -22.06
N GLY A 737 -58.13 -29.97 -23.17
CA GLY A 737 -58.30 -29.15 -24.37
C GLY A 737 -59.10 -27.87 -24.14
N GLU A 738 -59.92 -27.82 -23.09
CA GLU A 738 -60.70 -26.62 -22.77
C GLU A 738 -59.85 -25.48 -22.17
N LEU A 739 -58.59 -25.73 -21.79
CA LEU A 739 -57.63 -24.73 -21.31
C LEU A 739 -56.89 -24.10 -22.50
N THR A 740 -57.63 -23.37 -23.35
CA THR A 740 -57.09 -22.78 -24.58
C THR A 740 -56.01 -21.71 -24.33
N GLY A 741 -55.96 -21.14 -23.12
CA GLY A 741 -54.96 -20.18 -22.67
C GLY A 741 -53.63 -20.78 -22.20
N LEU A 742 -53.51 -22.11 -22.13
CA LEU A 742 -52.37 -22.81 -21.53
C LEU A 742 -51.13 -22.69 -22.43
N THR A 743 -50.04 -22.20 -21.86
CA THR A 743 -48.74 -22.04 -22.53
C THR A 743 -47.69 -23.01 -22.00
N GLN A 744 -47.79 -23.39 -20.72
CA GLN A 744 -46.83 -24.25 -20.04
C GLN A 744 -47.55 -25.28 -19.16
N LEU A 745 -47.15 -26.54 -19.32
CA LEU A 745 -47.69 -27.69 -18.60
C LEU A 745 -46.55 -28.61 -18.17
N GLU A 746 -46.35 -28.77 -16.87
CA GLU A 746 -45.36 -29.70 -16.31
C GLU A 746 -46.04 -30.93 -15.72
N LEU A 747 -45.72 -32.11 -16.25
CA LEU A 747 -46.30 -33.41 -15.87
C LEU A 747 -45.27 -34.43 -15.38
N ARG A 748 -43.97 -34.09 -15.47
CA ARG A 748 -42.87 -34.99 -15.18
C ARG A 748 -42.94 -35.59 -13.76
N GLY A 749 -42.61 -36.87 -13.61
CA GLY A 749 -42.60 -37.55 -12.30
C GLY A 749 -44.00 -37.94 -11.81
N ASN A 750 -44.96 -38.09 -12.71
CA ASN A 750 -46.26 -38.70 -12.42
C ASN A 750 -46.28 -40.18 -12.84
N ARG A 751 -47.43 -40.85 -12.68
CA ARG A 751 -47.65 -42.25 -13.05
C ARG A 751 -48.58 -42.37 -14.26
N LEU A 752 -48.42 -41.45 -15.22
CA LEU A 752 -49.26 -41.39 -16.41
C LEU A 752 -48.87 -42.52 -17.37
N GLU A 753 -49.86 -43.21 -17.92
CA GLU A 753 -49.64 -44.22 -18.98
C GLU A 753 -49.66 -43.59 -20.38
N CYS A 754 -50.55 -42.62 -20.60
CA CYS A 754 -50.70 -41.92 -21.87
C CYS A 754 -51.11 -40.46 -21.66
N LEU A 755 -50.92 -39.65 -22.71
CA LEU A 755 -51.38 -38.28 -22.77
C LEU A 755 -52.67 -38.17 -23.59
N PRO A 756 -53.64 -37.33 -23.18
CA PRO A 756 -54.90 -37.15 -23.89
C PRO A 756 -54.68 -36.39 -25.20
N VAL A 757 -55.37 -36.80 -26.26
CA VAL A 757 -55.28 -36.19 -27.60
C VAL A 757 -55.76 -34.74 -27.60
N GLU A 758 -56.64 -34.40 -26.66
CA GLU A 758 -57.22 -33.08 -26.45
C GLU A 758 -56.17 -32.02 -26.06
N LEU A 759 -54.94 -32.42 -25.69
CA LEU A 759 -53.82 -31.47 -25.56
C LEU A 759 -53.52 -30.72 -26.87
N GLY A 760 -53.86 -31.29 -28.04
CA GLY A 760 -53.76 -30.60 -29.32
C GLY A 760 -54.72 -29.41 -29.47
N GLU A 761 -55.79 -29.36 -28.68
CA GLU A 761 -56.75 -28.25 -28.68
C GLU A 761 -56.22 -27.02 -27.92
N CYS A 762 -55.19 -27.18 -27.07
CA CYS A 762 -54.49 -26.10 -26.40
C CYS A 762 -53.60 -25.33 -27.40
N ARG A 763 -54.20 -24.42 -28.18
CA ARG A 763 -53.54 -23.71 -29.29
C ARG A 763 -52.27 -22.92 -28.91
N LEU A 764 -52.15 -22.50 -27.66
CA LEU A 764 -50.99 -21.75 -27.15
C LEU A 764 -49.92 -22.64 -26.52
N LEU A 765 -50.20 -23.93 -26.33
CA LEU A 765 -49.23 -24.88 -25.79
C LEU A 765 -48.25 -25.28 -26.90
N LYS A 766 -46.98 -25.30 -26.54
CA LYS A 766 -45.89 -25.66 -27.45
C LYS A 766 -45.09 -26.83 -26.92
N ARG A 767 -44.25 -27.44 -27.75
CA ARG A 767 -43.35 -28.51 -27.29
C ARG A 767 -42.40 -28.04 -26.20
N SER A 768 -41.90 -26.79 -26.28
CA SER A 768 -41.09 -26.16 -25.22
C SER A 768 -41.84 -25.95 -23.91
N GLY A 769 -43.14 -25.73 -23.97
CA GLY A 769 -44.02 -25.53 -22.81
C GLY A 769 -44.54 -26.83 -22.20
N LEU A 770 -44.58 -27.94 -22.95
CA LEU A 770 -44.99 -29.26 -22.47
C LEU A 770 -43.79 -30.03 -21.90
N VAL A 771 -43.67 -30.02 -20.57
CA VAL A 771 -42.60 -30.69 -19.82
C VAL A 771 -43.10 -32.04 -19.32
N VAL A 772 -42.80 -33.09 -20.08
CA VAL A 772 -43.17 -34.48 -19.82
C VAL A 772 -42.04 -35.42 -20.27
N GLU A 773 -42.03 -36.66 -19.78
CA GLU A 773 -41.13 -37.72 -20.26
C GLU A 773 -41.31 -37.97 -21.77
N GLU A 774 -40.23 -38.28 -22.48
CA GLU A 774 -40.28 -38.50 -23.93
C GLU A 774 -41.16 -39.68 -24.33
N ASP A 775 -41.14 -40.78 -23.57
CA ASP A 775 -41.98 -41.95 -23.82
C ASP A 775 -43.47 -41.60 -23.78
N LEU A 776 -43.86 -40.77 -22.82
CA LEU A 776 -45.22 -40.25 -22.68
C LEU A 776 -45.58 -39.29 -23.81
N PHE A 777 -44.66 -38.39 -24.19
CA PHE A 777 -44.86 -37.51 -25.33
C PHE A 777 -45.11 -38.30 -26.63
N ASN A 778 -44.43 -39.42 -26.81
CA ASN A 778 -44.58 -40.27 -27.99
C ASN A 778 -45.96 -40.92 -28.12
N THR A 779 -46.73 -41.05 -27.03
CA THR A 779 -48.10 -41.56 -27.04
C THR A 779 -49.11 -40.65 -27.75
N LEU A 780 -48.78 -39.37 -27.93
CA LEU A 780 -49.63 -38.44 -28.67
C LEU A 780 -49.66 -38.77 -30.18
N PRO A 781 -50.80 -38.53 -30.86
CA PRO A 781 -50.92 -38.66 -32.32
C PRO A 781 -49.89 -37.81 -33.08
N SER A 782 -49.53 -38.25 -34.29
CA SER A 782 -48.58 -37.56 -35.17
C SER A 782 -48.97 -36.10 -35.43
N GLU A 783 -50.26 -35.85 -35.63
CA GLU A 783 -50.81 -34.54 -35.97
C GLU A 783 -50.60 -33.54 -34.83
N VAL A 784 -50.85 -33.98 -33.59
CA VAL A 784 -50.69 -33.17 -32.38
C VAL A 784 -49.21 -32.88 -32.11
N LYS A 785 -48.34 -33.89 -32.30
CA LYS A 785 -46.88 -33.71 -32.14
C LYS A 785 -46.34 -32.69 -33.14
N GLU A 786 -46.72 -32.78 -34.41
CA GLU A 786 -46.31 -31.79 -35.42
C GLU A 786 -46.80 -30.38 -35.08
N GLN A 787 -48.05 -30.23 -34.62
CA GLN A 787 -48.60 -28.94 -34.23
C GLN A 787 -47.80 -28.29 -33.09
N LEU A 788 -47.46 -29.06 -32.05
CA LEU A 788 -46.66 -28.59 -30.91
C LEU A 788 -45.23 -28.19 -31.33
N TRP A 789 -44.63 -28.89 -32.29
CA TRP A 789 -43.30 -28.59 -32.83
C TRP A 789 -43.30 -27.39 -33.80
N ARG A 790 -44.34 -27.22 -34.64
CA ARG A 790 -44.47 -26.07 -35.54
C ARG A 790 -44.63 -24.77 -34.76
N ALA A 791 -45.43 -24.80 -33.69
CA ALA A 791 -45.65 -23.64 -32.84
C ALA A 791 -44.35 -23.11 -32.19
N ASP A 792 -43.33 -23.96 -31.97
CA ASP A 792 -42.01 -23.53 -31.49
C ASP A 792 -41.15 -22.85 -32.56
N LYS A 793 -41.27 -23.26 -33.83
CA LYS A 793 -40.47 -22.72 -34.95
C LYS A 793 -40.92 -21.37 -35.46
N GLU A 794 -42.19 -21.00 -35.30
CA GLU A 794 -42.73 -19.71 -35.77
C GLU A 794 -42.34 -18.50 -34.90
N GLN A 795 -41.60 -18.71 -33.80
CA GLN A 795 -41.23 -17.65 -32.85
C GLN A 795 -39.73 -17.54 -32.56
N ALA A 796 -38.92 -18.41 -33.18
CA ALA A 796 -37.45 -18.27 -33.27
C ALA A 796 -37.10 -17.54 -34.56
#